data_AF-A0A945S1P0-F1
#
_entry.id   AF-A0A945S1P0-F1
#
_cell.length_a   1.000
_cell.length_b   1.000
_cell.length_c   1.000
_cell.angle_alpha   90.00
_cell.angle_beta   90.00
_cell.angle_gamma   90.00
#
_symmetry.space_group_name_H-M   'P 1'
#
loop_
_entity.id
_entity.type
_entity.pdbx_description
1 polymer ?
#
loop_
_entity_poly.entity_id
_entity_poly.type
_entity_poly.pdbx_seq_one_letter_code
_entity_poly.pdbx_strand_id
1 'polypeptide(L)'
;MTATTYGSTRVNAFALVLCCMGVATAQAEWSRRSQWEATVDEQGLFRAYCILLVRPEQRIVTVSSTTERQDWAEWLLHGSQGADTRVTWVHAPDDGRTLTRYDHVSGECLPSLDGEALTFAKCGRTVASGEGVYPPGQRLIDELQTQPKIWTGLYARRKTELDTEACPATMGLAPYVLGVASLIDQAEMRVGDVLVKVWPWDYDGAVFNGYLSIGKAVKDRFLVGDPARIEYLRALPEGGWELVKKTLVWPVVPGMDKRPSQTLLQSEKRALEAQAAPSQALLGLMAAQAGKTADNADLLTRLARTEAVVDVYRLACFRTVHKHPFSMHEQAGELTDTIPQPSPGRVAKQIAWLDRAFLTNAPGTMAQPPAPTYAGRDLDAHLDFIEGVLEDAAQHAEAAFRRFSLDDRRFIEKQADGLMAGFLSAHMMCFDDDLVRQRANVKLLSMAKRLDTEALMRQALTTARIVDGTFLASLKEQMEQTPDARRIADRKTPWGRIVLAGRGDDRYINKKDNVAVLVDLGGDDFYANNTGSAIPGALATAVLIDFAGDDRYENWHSMRQGCGFFGVGILVDCGGNDSYVGVRCAQGTGFMGVGVLADLGGDDIYRGIDHCQGVGQFGAGLLLDDAGDNRYEGRQSCQGVGFTWGVGLLHSAGTDGDDEYFNKGKVGSGYGDLGSFEGWGQGLGCGHRPYASGGLGVLLDGGGSDRYEGGTFSLGGGYYYGLGILRDRDGHDRYRGSRYNMGFTAHQAVGVFIDDRGNDHYATSHFVAMGMAWDESSTLFLDGEGDDTYVAPGFAFAAGAMNGFALFEDSAGADHYVGVRPASKYGNRYHDGTSVGLFMDLGDGEDVFSGGRQAGEIDAGPEHTFFVDAPTVEAATERLKVTPLKKAAQ
;
A
#
# COMPACT_ATOMS: atom_id res chain seq x y z
N MET A 1 16.86 -55.46 -26.56
CA MET A 1 15.65 -55.38 -27.39
C MET A 1 15.22 -53.93 -27.46
N THR A 2 15.25 -53.38 -28.68
CA THR A 2 14.58 -52.19 -29.24
C THR A 2 13.72 -51.34 -28.29
N ALA A 3 14.08 -50.05 -28.07
CA ALA A 3 13.62 -48.85 -28.82
C ALA A 3 12.11 -48.59 -28.62
N THR A 4 11.68 -47.46 -28.03
CA THR A 4 11.66 -46.16 -28.72
C THR A 4 11.77 -44.93 -27.79
N THR A 5 12.44 -43.94 -28.36
CA THR A 5 12.76 -42.56 -27.98
C THR A 5 11.58 -41.58 -28.04
N TYR A 6 11.58 -40.58 -27.15
CA TYR A 6 11.80 -39.15 -27.45
C TYR A 6 12.31 -38.54 -26.12
N GLY A 7 13.61 -38.21 -26.00
CA GLY A 7 14.18 -36.97 -26.52
C GLY A 7 14.14 -35.94 -25.39
N SER A 8 14.94 -36.05 -24.33
CA SER A 8 16.37 -35.65 -24.26
C SER A 8 16.55 -34.14 -24.48
N THR A 9 17.27 -33.37 -23.68
CA THR A 9 18.05 -33.60 -22.45
C THR A 9 18.64 -32.24 -22.08
N ARG A 10 18.79 -32.02 -20.77
CA ARG A 10 19.99 -31.56 -20.05
C ARG A 10 20.53 -30.16 -20.36
N VAL A 11 20.60 -29.25 -19.38
CA VAL A 11 21.34 -29.28 -18.10
C VAL A 11 22.84 -28.97 -18.28
N ASN A 12 23.26 -27.97 -17.49
CA ASN A 12 24.61 -27.52 -17.09
C ASN A 12 25.39 -26.71 -18.13
N ALA A 13 26.22 -25.73 -17.79
CA ALA A 13 26.49 -24.90 -16.61
C ALA A 13 27.69 -24.04 -17.05
N PHE A 14 27.72 -22.73 -16.81
CA PHE A 14 28.98 -21.97 -16.67
C PHE A 14 28.71 -20.62 -16.00
N ALA A 15 29.34 -20.41 -14.85
CA ALA A 15 29.51 -19.12 -14.23
C ALA A 15 30.70 -18.40 -14.88
N LEU A 16 30.60 -17.08 -15.05
CA LEU A 16 31.77 -16.19 -15.12
C LEU A 16 31.39 -14.80 -14.61
N VAL A 17 32.02 -14.40 -13.50
CA VAL A 17 32.18 -13.01 -13.05
C VAL A 17 33.52 -12.53 -13.58
N LEU A 18 33.59 -11.36 -14.24
CA LEU A 18 34.73 -10.42 -14.15
C LEU A 18 34.53 -9.11 -14.95
N CYS A 19 35.06 -8.05 -14.35
CA CYS A 19 35.11 -6.64 -14.74
C CYS A 19 35.83 -6.31 -16.05
N CYS A 20 35.46 -5.17 -16.65
CA CYS A 20 36.36 -4.18 -17.27
C CYS A 20 35.75 -2.79 -17.00
N MET A 21 36.18 -2.07 -15.96
CA MET A 21 37.10 -0.93 -16.05
C MET A 21 37.13 -0.22 -17.42
N GLY A 22 36.50 0.94 -17.48
CA GLY A 22 36.81 2.02 -18.41
C GLY A 22 37.18 3.25 -17.58
N VAL A 23 38.48 3.41 -17.38
CA VAL A 23 39.16 4.49 -16.66
C VAL A 23 38.75 5.86 -17.20
N ALA A 24 38.55 6.81 -16.29
CA ALA A 24 38.44 8.22 -16.62
C ALA A 24 39.68 8.71 -17.41
N THR A 25 39.46 9.34 -18.55
CA THR A 25 40.42 10.31 -19.09
C THR A 25 39.69 11.61 -19.40
N ALA A 26 40.25 12.67 -18.82
CA ALA A 26 39.77 14.03 -18.83
C ALA A 26 39.71 14.68 -20.22
N GLN A 27 39.02 15.82 -20.24
CA GLN A 27 39.09 16.91 -21.22
C GLN A 27 38.44 16.67 -22.59
N ALA A 28 37.19 17.10 -22.72
CA ALA A 28 36.84 18.11 -23.71
C ALA A 28 35.60 18.89 -23.24
N GLU A 29 35.82 20.07 -22.66
CA GLU A 29 34.82 21.12 -22.57
C GLU A 29 34.36 21.47 -24.00
N TRP A 30 33.11 21.14 -24.34
CA TRP A 30 32.46 21.72 -25.51
C TRP A 30 31.41 22.70 -25.01
N SER A 31 31.81 23.97 -24.85
CA SER A 31 30.90 25.10 -24.66
C SER A 31 29.93 25.14 -25.86
N ARG A 32 28.66 24.82 -25.63
CA ARG A 32 27.59 25.02 -26.62
C ARG A 32 27.35 26.53 -26.79
N ARG A 33 27.95 27.15 -27.81
CA ARG A 33 27.59 28.51 -28.21
C ARG A 33 26.28 28.45 -29.01
N SER A 34 25.17 28.81 -28.40
CA SER A 34 23.89 29.02 -29.08
C SER A 34 23.82 30.47 -29.58
N GLN A 35 23.71 30.68 -30.89
CA GLN A 35 23.44 31.99 -31.48
C GLN A 35 21.97 32.09 -31.89
N TRP A 36 21.37 33.26 -31.68
CA TRP A 36 19.98 33.53 -32.04
C TRP A 36 19.90 34.62 -33.11
N GLU A 37 19.24 34.35 -34.23
CA GLU A 37 18.94 35.35 -35.27
C GLU A 37 17.46 35.72 -35.19
N ALA A 38 17.11 37.00 -35.16
CA ALA A 38 15.72 37.46 -35.21
C ALA A 38 15.43 38.17 -36.54
N THR A 39 14.42 37.74 -37.29
CA THR A 39 13.99 38.43 -38.51
C THR A 39 12.49 38.68 -38.52
N VAL A 40 12.07 39.75 -39.18
CA VAL A 40 10.66 40.03 -39.46
C VAL A 40 10.34 39.47 -40.83
N ASP A 41 9.33 38.60 -40.94
CA ASP A 41 8.91 38.07 -42.23
C ASP A 41 8.03 39.07 -43.01
N GLU A 42 7.70 38.73 -44.26
CA GLU A 42 6.91 39.58 -45.16
C GLU A 42 5.49 39.90 -44.64
N GLN A 43 5.05 39.21 -43.58
CA GLN A 43 3.75 39.40 -42.91
C GLN A 43 3.88 40.24 -41.62
N GLY A 44 5.09 40.71 -41.29
CA GLY A 44 5.35 41.54 -40.10
C GLY A 44 5.59 40.74 -38.82
N LEU A 45 5.75 39.41 -38.90
CA LEU A 45 5.95 38.52 -37.74
C LEU A 45 7.43 38.36 -37.41
N PHE A 46 7.77 38.45 -36.12
CA PHE A 46 9.12 38.23 -35.62
C PHE A 46 9.38 36.74 -35.48
N ARG A 47 10.49 36.27 -36.07
CA ARG A 47 10.95 34.88 -36.02
C ARG A 47 12.34 34.84 -35.43
N ALA A 48 12.55 33.99 -34.42
CA ALA A 48 13.86 33.74 -33.84
C ALA A 48 14.37 32.35 -34.25
N TYR A 49 15.66 32.28 -34.60
CA TYR A 49 16.34 31.06 -35.04
C TYR A 49 17.47 30.73 -34.08
N CYS A 50 17.44 29.58 -33.41
CA CYS A 50 18.62 29.06 -32.72
C CYS A 50 19.51 28.34 -33.74
N ILE A 51 20.73 28.84 -33.94
CA ILE A 51 21.73 28.25 -34.84
C ILE A 51 22.75 27.49 -33.99
N LEU A 52 22.71 26.16 -34.08
CA LEU A 52 23.74 25.27 -33.53
C LEU A 52 24.82 25.05 -34.59
N LEU A 53 26.04 25.53 -34.34
CA LEU A 53 27.20 25.27 -35.19
C LEU A 53 27.69 23.83 -34.94
N VAL A 54 27.29 22.88 -35.81
CA VAL A 54 27.79 21.49 -35.78
C VAL A 54 28.39 21.13 -37.13
N ARG A 55 29.68 21.41 -37.32
CA ARG A 55 30.48 21.10 -38.54
C ARG A 55 29.92 21.71 -39.85
N PRO A 56 30.71 21.80 -40.93
CA PRO A 56 30.30 22.50 -42.16
C PRO A 56 29.11 21.87 -42.91
N GLU A 57 28.76 20.60 -42.63
CA GLU A 57 27.90 19.79 -43.52
C GLU A 57 26.48 19.55 -42.99
N GLN A 58 26.14 19.90 -41.74
CA GLN A 58 24.77 19.75 -41.20
C GLN A 58 24.37 20.89 -40.27
N ARG A 59 23.27 21.57 -40.58
CA ARG A 59 22.73 22.69 -39.80
C ARG A 59 21.36 22.32 -39.23
N ILE A 60 21.18 22.51 -37.93
CA ILE A 60 19.88 22.37 -37.25
C ILE A 60 19.43 23.77 -36.84
N VAL A 61 18.23 24.15 -37.29
CA VAL A 61 17.60 25.45 -37.01
C VAL A 61 16.29 25.18 -36.25
N THR A 62 16.16 25.73 -35.05
CA THR A 62 14.89 25.72 -34.31
C THR A 62 14.17 27.05 -34.53
N VAL A 63 12.93 27.00 -34.99
CA VAL A 63 12.11 28.20 -35.30
C VAL A 63 11.06 28.37 -34.21
N SER A 64 10.97 29.59 -33.65
CA SER A 64 9.81 30.04 -32.88
C SER A 64 9.24 31.31 -33.50
N SER A 65 7.92 31.38 -33.62
CA SER A 65 7.17 32.53 -34.14
C SER A 65 6.11 32.94 -33.13
N THR A 66 6.05 34.24 -32.78
CA THR A 66 5.00 34.80 -31.92
C THR A 66 4.54 36.16 -32.49
N THR A 67 3.30 36.56 -32.17
CA THR A 67 2.67 37.80 -32.63
C THR A 67 2.98 39.03 -31.78
N GLU A 68 3.70 38.90 -30.66
CA GLU A 68 3.81 39.97 -29.67
C GLU A 68 5.21 40.61 -29.68
N ARG A 69 5.27 41.83 -30.24
CA ARG A 69 6.48 42.59 -30.59
C ARG A 69 7.21 43.21 -29.38
N GLN A 70 6.54 43.37 -28.23
CA GLN A 70 7.10 44.07 -27.07
C GLN A 70 8.05 43.21 -26.24
N ASP A 71 7.73 41.94 -26.03
CA ASP A 71 8.52 41.05 -25.16
C ASP A 71 9.90 40.70 -25.74
N TRP A 72 10.02 40.65 -27.08
CA TRP A 72 11.30 40.41 -27.74
C TRP A 72 12.24 41.62 -27.73
N ALA A 73 11.70 42.84 -27.71
CA ALA A 73 12.54 44.05 -27.72
C ALA A 73 13.33 44.19 -26.41
N GLU A 74 12.71 43.92 -25.27
CA GLU A 74 13.41 43.89 -23.98
C GLU A 74 14.36 42.69 -23.87
N TRP A 75 13.95 41.50 -24.33
CA TRP A 75 14.82 40.31 -24.29
C TRP A 75 16.05 40.44 -25.19
N LEU A 76 15.95 41.06 -26.37
CA LEU A 76 17.08 41.31 -27.27
C LEU A 76 18.02 42.40 -26.73
N LEU A 77 17.49 43.39 -26.00
CA LEU A 77 18.27 44.47 -25.40
C LEU A 77 18.95 44.07 -24.07
N HIS A 78 18.38 43.12 -23.33
CA HIS A 78 18.82 42.76 -21.97
C HIS A 78 19.25 41.28 -21.79
N GLY A 79 18.99 40.41 -22.78
CA GLY A 79 19.30 38.98 -22.75
C GLY A 79 18.45 38.14 -21.78
N SER A 80 18.65 36.82 -21.83
CA SER A 80 18.05 35.86 -20.88
C SER A 80 18.85 35.82 -19.59
N GLN A 81 18.25 36.17 -18.44
CA GLN A 81 18.84 35.81 -17.15
C GLN A 81 18.84 34.28 -17.01
N GLY A 82 20.03 33.67 -17.08
CA GLY A 82 20.21 32.21 -17.06
C GLY A 82 20.90 31.62 -18.29
N ALA A 83 21.40 32.44 -19.22
CA ALA A 83 22.32 31.94 -20.25
C ALA A 83 23.70 31.66 -19.63
N ASP A 84 24.23 30.45 -19.81
CA ASP A 84 25.56 30.01 -19.33
C ASP A 84 26.76 30.76 -19.97
N THR A 85 26.51 31.86 -20.68
CA THR A 85 27.52 32.65 -21.38
C THR A 85 27.51 34.11 -20.90
N ARG A 86 28.68 34.61 -20.50
CA ARG A 86 28.89 35.95 -19.93
C ARG A 86 28.49 37.12 -20.83
N VAL A 87 28.55 36.98 -22.16
CA VAL A 87 28.31 38.07 -23.12
C VAL A 87 27.40 37.62 -24.27
N THR A 88 26.33 38.37 -24.55
CA THR A 88 25.44 38.18 -25.72
C THR A 88 25.92 39.02 -26.91
N TRP A 89 25.79 38.47 -28.11
CA TRP A 89 26.16 39.11 -29.37
C TRP A 89 24.93 39.23 -30.26
N VAL A 90 24.69 40.41 -30.79
CA VAL A 90 23.60 40.70 -31.74
C VAL A 90 24.22 41.01 -33.09
N HIS A 91 23.78 40.31 -34.14
CA HIS A 91 24.32 40.44 -35.50
C HIS A 91 23.26 40.96 -36.48
N ALA A 92 23.69 41.65 -37.53
CA ALA A 92 22.79 42.09 -38.59
C ALA A 92 22.37 40.89 -39.45
N PRO A 93 21.07 40.77 -39.75
CA PRO A 93 20.52 39.58 -40.40
C PRO A 93 20.98 39.39 -41.85
N ASP A 94 21.42 40.46 -42.52
CA ASP A 94 21.72 40.42 -43.95
C ASP A 94 23.17 40.06 -44.26
N ASP A 95 24.11 40.47 -43.40
CA ASP A 95 25.56 40.32 -43.63
C ASP A 95 26.34 39.72 -42.44
N GLY A 96 25.65 39.39 -41.35
CA GLY A 96 26.24 38.76 -40.16
C GLY A 96 27.14 39.68 -39.33
N ARG A 97 27.22 40.98 -39.62
CA ARG A 97 28.08 41.92 -38.86
C ARG A 97 27.59 42.09 -37.43
N THR A 98 28.49 42.14 -36.45
CA THR A 98 28.11 42.33 -35.04
C THR A 98 27.60 43.76 -34.81
N LEU A 99 26.33 43.92 -34.46
CA LEU A 99 25.68 45.22 -34.20
C LEU A 99 25.85 45.67 -32.75
N THR A 100 25.78 44.76 -31.78
CA THR A 100 25.89 45.10 -30.35
C THR A 100 26.36 43.89 -29.55
N ARG A 101 27.16 44.12 -28.51
CA ARG A 101 27.57 43.11 -27.55
C ARG A 101 27.13 43.55 -26.16
N TYR A 102 26.63 42.64 -25.34
CA TYR A 102 26.10 42.97 -24.01
C TYR A 102 26.69 42.01 -22.97
N ASP A 103 27.38 42.52 -21.95
CA ASP A 103 27.93 41.70 -20.85
C ASP A 103 26.90 41.64 -19.70
N HIS A 104 26.42 40.44 -19.40
CA HIS A 104 25.37 40.21 -18.40
C HIS A 104 25.84 40.43 -16.96
N VAL A 105 27.15 40.47 -16.73
CA VAL A 105 27.72 40.70 -15.39
C VAL A 105 27.85 42.18 -15.10
N SER A 106 28.20 43.01 -16.10
CA SER A 106 28.31 44.46 -15.92
C SER A 106 27.04 45.22 -16.29
N GLY A 107 26.15 44.62 -17.07
CA GLY A 107 24.93 45.26 -17.57
C GLY A 107 25.17 46.32 -18.66
N GLU A 108 26.37 46.36 -19.23
CA GLU A 108 26.78 47.37 -20.22
C GLU A 108 26.80 46.83 -21.66
N CYS A 109 26.47 47.70 -22.62
CA CYS A 109 26.72 47.47 -24.04
C CYS A 109 28.21 47.68 -24.36
N LEU A 110 28.87 46.61 -24.78
CA LEU A 110 30.24 46.61 -25.28
C LEU A 110 30.30 47.00 -26.77
N PRO A 111 31.39 47.66 -27.23
CA PRO A 111 31.57 48.03 -28.63
C PRO A 111 31.65 46.81 -29.58
N SER A 112 31.23 47.02 -30.84
CA SER A 112 31.30 45.99 -31.89
C SER A 112 32.75 45.60 -32.17
N LEU A 113 32.97 44.31 -32.47
CA LEU A 113 34.24 43.82 -33.00
C LEU A 113 34.07 43.71 -34.51
N ASP A 114 34.56 44.70 -35.25
CA ASP A 114 34.53 44.68 -36.71
C ASP A 114 35.61 43.69 -37.21
N GLY A 115 35.22 42.63 -37.93
CA GLY A 115 36.20 41.80 -38.64
C GLY A 115 35.86 40.37 -38.99
N GLU A 116 34.85 39.73 -38.39
CA GLU A 116 34.49 38.34 -38.72
C GLU A 116 33.05 38.25 -39.22
N ALA A 117 32.88 38.19 -40.55
CA ALA A 117 31.60 37.92 -41.18
C ALA A 117 31.30 36.41 -41.12
N LEU A 118 30.30 36.03 -40.32
CA LEU A 118 29.76 34.66 -40.29
C LEU A 118 28.73 34.49 -41.40
N THR A 119 28.96 33.58 -42.35
CA THR A 119 28.04 33.34 -43.46
C THR A 119 26.97 32.30 -43.08
N PHE A 120 25.76 32.76 -42.81
CA PHE A 120 24.60 31.90 -42.57
C PHE A 120 23.85 31.62 -43.88
N ALA A 121 23.29 30.41 -44.03
CA ALA A 121 22.40 30.08 -45.14
C ALA A 121 21.09 29.52 -44.57
N LYS A 122 19.98 30.15 -44.95
CA LYS A 122 18.61 29.79 -44.57
C LYS A 122 18.09 28.66 -45.46
N CYS A 123 17.73 27.52 -44.86
CA CYS A 123 16.92 26.50 -45.53
C CYS A 123 15.51 26.54 -44.94
N GLY A 124 14.52 26.89 -45.77
CA GLY A 124 13.14 27.14 -45.34
C GLY A 124 12.30 25.87 -45.23
N ARG A 125 11.62 25.72 -44.08
CA ARG A 125 10.27 25.15 -44.00
C ARG A 125 9.50 25.88 -42.89
N THR A 126 8.31 26.36 -43.23
CA THR A 126 7.37 26.99 -42.29
C THR A 126 6.66 25.90 -41.49
N VAL A 127 6.87 25.88 -40.18
CA VAL A 127 6.02 25.10 -39.26
C VAL A 127 4.92 26.05 -38.78
N ALA A 128 3.67 25.73 -39.07
CA ALA A 128 2.51 26.51 -38.63
C ALA A 128 2.36 26.42 -37.10
N SER A 129 1.95 27.54 -36.51
CA SER A 129 1.65 27.71 -35.08
C SER A 129 0.53 26.78 -34.61
N GLY A 130 0.71 26.21 -33.42
CA GLY A 130 -0.32 25.47 -32.69
C GLY A 130 0.12 25.28 -31.24
N GLU A 131 -0.71 25.76 -30.32
CA GLU A 131 -0.45 26.08 -28.91
C GLU A 131 0.23 24.98 -28.08
N GLY A 132 1.25 25.37 -27.32
CA GLY A 132 1.97 24.49 -26.39
C GLY A 132 3.29 25.04 -25.84
N VAL A 133 3.45 26.38 -25.76
CA VAL A 133 4.63 27.02 -25.18
C VAL A 133 4.19 27.85 -23.98
N TYR A 134 4.49 27.36 -22.78
CA TYR A 134 4.40 28.15 -21.54
C TYR A 134 5.79 28.76 -21.24
N PRO A 135 5.85 29.99 -20.71
CA PRO A 135 7.11 30.67 -20.43
C PRO A 135 7.88 30.04 -19.25
N PRO A 136 9.23 30.01 -19.28
CA PRO A 136 10.04 29.53 -18.17
C PRO A 136 10.35 30.67 -17.20
N GLY A 137 9.84 30.57 -15.97
CA GLY A 137 10.17 31.49 -14.89
C GLY A 137 8.98 31.89 -14.03
N GLN A 138 8.90 31.25 -12.85
CA GLN A 138 8.00 31.52 -11.73
C GLN A 138 6.50 31.17 -11.87
N ARG A 139 6.10 30.27 -10.94
CA ARG A 139 4.76 29.81 -10.52
C ARG A 139 4.02 28.83 -11.44
N LEU A 140 4.47 27.58 -11.45
CA LEU A 140 3.55 26.43 -11.50
C LEU A 140 3.93 25.29 -10.53
N ILE A 141 5.13 25.30 -9.93
CA ILE A 141 5.65 24.12 -9.20
C ILE A 141 4.91 23.83 -7.88
N ASP A 142 4.37 24.83 -7.18
CA ASP A 142 3.64 24.58 -5.93
C ASP A 142 2.14 24.28 -6.15
N GLU A 143 1.53 24.83 -7.22
CA GLU A 143 0.13 24.54 -7.54
C GLU A 143 -0.04 23.22 -8.31
N LEU A 144 0.98 22.78 -9.06
CA LEU A 144 0.98 21.50 -9.80
C LEU A 144 1.10 20.26 -8.92
N GLN A 145 1.73 20.35 -7.74
CA GLN A 145 1.86 19.20 -6.83
C GLN A 145 0.52 18.74 -6.22
N THR A 146 -0.56 19.49 -6.44
CA THR A 146 -1.93 19.15 -6.01
C THR A 146 -2.81 18.58 -7.11
N GLN A 147 -2.25 18.36 -8.30
CA GLN A 147 -3.00 17.85 -9.45
C GLN A 147 -3.11 16.32 -9.42
N PRO A 148 -4.25 15.75 -9.85
CA PRO A 148 -4.46 14.30 -9.86
C PRO A 148 -3.43 13.56 -10.72
N LYS A 149 -2.97 12.39 -10.24
CA LYS A 149 -1.96 11.57 -10.91
C LYS A 149 -2.57 10.96 -12.18
N ILE A 150 -1.80 10.92 -13.25
CA ILE A 150 -2.21 10.34 -14.52
C ILE A 150 -1.98 8.83 -14.55
N TRP A 151 -2.87 8.09 -15.21
CA TRP A 151 -2.74 6.64 -15.36
C TRP A 151 -2.45 6.25 -16.81
N THR A 152 -1.16 6.10 -17.15
CA THR A 152 -0.71 5.65 -18.47
C THR A 152 -1.07 4.18 -18.72
N GLY A 153 -1.10 3.35 -17.67
CA GLY A 153 -1.29 1.89 -17.77
C GLY A 153 -0.11 1.13 -18.35
N LEU A 154 1.01 1.80 -18.58
CA LEU A 154 2.10 1.24 -19.35
C LEU A 154 3.03 0.41 -18.47
N TYR A 155 2.98 -0.91 -18.63
CA TYR A 155 4.05 -1.82 -18.24
C TYR A 155 4.54 -2.52 -19.50
N ALA A 156 5.70 -2.06 -19.97
CA ALA A 156 6.20 -2.40 -21.29
C ALA A 156 7.70 -2.66 -21.23
N ARG A 157 8.15 -3.57 -22.10
CA ARG A 157 9.58 -3.73 -22.38
C ARG A 157 9.92 -2.88 -23.59
N ARG A 158 11.09 -2.24 -23.54
CA ARG A 158 11.66 -1.64 -24.75
C ARG A 158 11.90 -2.78 -25.73
N LYS A 159 11.21 -2.75 -26.85
CA LYS A 159 11.45 -3.70 -27.93
C LYS A 159 12.59 -3.12 -28.75
N THR A 160 13.80 -3.48 -28.36
CA THR A 160 15.00 -3.27 -29.16
C THR A 160 15.22 -4.55 -29.96
N GLU A 161 14.81 -4.57 -31.22
CA GLU A 161 15.18 -5.63 -32.19
C GLU A 161 14.96 -7.10 -31.74
N LEU A 162 13.85 -7.43 -31.05
CA LEU A 162 13.63 -8.80 -30.54
C LEU A 162 12.75 -9.70 -31.45
N ASP A 163 13.41 -10.74 -31.97
CA ASP A 163 13.01 -12.17 -31.94
C ASP A 163 11.76 -12.66 -32.67
N THR A 164 11.48 -12.13 -33.87
CA THR A 164 10.72 -12.88 -34.88
C THR A 164 11.31 -12.57 -36.26
N GLU A 165 11.47 -13.59 -37.12
CA GLU A 165 11.98 -13.47 -38.50
C GLU A 165 11.17 -12.51 -39.41
N ALA A 166 10.15 -11.83 -38.89
CA ALA A 166 9.13 -11.14 -39.69
C ALA A 166 9.21 -9.60 -39.71
N CYS A 167 10.13 -8.90 -39.02
CA CYS A 167 10.23 -7.43 -39.19
C CYS A 167 11.57 -6.79 -38.78
N PRO A 168 12.36 -6.20 -39.70
CA PRO A 168 13.69 -5.65 -39.39
C PRO A 168 13.80 -4.24 -38.76
N ALA A 169 12.74 -3.52 -38.34
CA ALA A 169 12.91 -2.08 -38.05
C ALA A 169 11.92 -1.37 -37.08
N THR A 170 11.27 -2.03 -36.11
CA THR A 170 10.32 -1.33 -35.21
C THR A 170 10.86 -1.16 -33.78
N MET A 171 11.36 0.04 -33.47
CA MET A 171 11.74 0.49 -32.13
C MET A 171 10.52 1.07 -31.39
N GLY A 172 10.30 0.69 -30.13
CA GLY A 172 9.20 1.21 -29.31
C GLY A 172 8.99 0.46 -27.99
N LEU A 173 7.88 0.75 -27.30
CA LEU A 173 7.49 0.09 -26.06
C LEU A 173 6.32 -0.87 -26.33
N ALA A 174 6.55 -2.17 -26.13
CA ALA A 174 5.50 -3.18 -26.25
C ALA A 174 4.92 -3.47 -24.86
N PRO A 175 3.65 -3.10 -24.58
CA PRO A 175 3.01 -3.44 -23.32
C PRO A 175 2.83 -4.96 -23.24
N TYR A 176 3.22 -5.52 -22.10
CA TYR A 176 2.94 -6.91 -21.75
C TYR A 176 1.81 -7.03 -20.72
N VAL A 177 1.34 -5.90 -20.20
CA VAL A 177 0.17 -5.78 -19.32
C VAL A 177 -0.67 -4.59 -19.80
N LEU A 178 -1.99 -4.72 -19.72
CA LEU A 178 -2.95 -3.66 -20.02
C LEU A 178 -3.76 -3.34 -18.77
N GLY A 179 -3.56 -2.15 -18.20
CA GLY A 179 -4.39 -1.70 -17.07
C GLY A 179 -5.74 -1.14 -17.57
N VAL A 180 -6.86 -1.67 -17.10
CA VAL A 180 -8.20 -1.11 -17.36
C VAL A 180 -8.29 0.35 -16.92
N ALA A 181 -9.07 1.14 -17.67
CA ALA A 181 -9.28 2.57 -17.47
C ALA A 181 -8.00 3.42 -17.60
N SER A 182 -6.91 2.85 -18.09
CA SER A 182 -5.70 3.57 -18.44
C SER A 182 -5.76 4.23 -19.81
N LEU A 183 -4.77 5.08 -20.10
CA LEU A 183 -4.58 5.66 -21.42
C LEU A 183 -4.52 4.58 -22.52
N ILE A 184 -3.71 3.54 -22.31
CA ILE A 184 -3.53 2.48 -23.32
C ILE A 184 -4.80 1.64 -23.52
N ASP A 185 -5.60 1.43 -22.47
CA ASP A 185 -6.90 0.77 -22.56
C ASP A 185 -7.91 1.61 -23.35
N GLN A 186 -7.99 2.91 -23.06
CA GLN A 186 -8.86 3.84 -23.79
C GLN A 186 -8.44 4.03 -25.26
N ALA A 187 -7.16 3.88 -25.54
CA ALA A 187 -6.66 3.84 -26.90
C ALA A 187 -6.88 2.49 -27.61
N GLU A 188 -7.49 1.52 -26.92
CA GLU A 188 -7.79 0.17 -27.42
C GLU A 188 -6.54 -0.61 -27.83
N MET A 189 -5.40 -0.36 -27.19
CA MET A 189 -4.17 -1.11 -27.42
C MET A 189 -4.30 -2.56 -26.91
N ARG A 190 -3.52 -3.45 -27.51
CA ARG A 190 -3.47 -4.89 -27.20
C ARG A 190 -2.05 -5.30 -26.81
N VAL A 191 -1.94 -6.39 -26.06
CA VAL A 191 -0.63 -7.03 -25.83
C VAL A 191 -0.06 -7.41 -27.20
N GLY A 192 1.17 -6.98 -27.46
CA GLY A 192 1.84 -7.16 -28.75
C GLY A 192 1.77 -5.95 -29.69
N ASP A 193 0.88 -4.98 -29.45
CA ASP A 193 0.99 -3.67 -30.10
C ASP A 193 2.31 -3.00 -29.67
N VAL A 194 2.87 -2.10 -30.49
CA VAL A 194 4.13 -1.40 -30.18
C VAL A 194 3.85 0.10 -30.11
N LEU A 195 3.90 0.66 -28.91
CA LEU A 195 3.81 2.11 -28.71
C LEU A 195 5.05 2.77 -29.31
N VAL A 196 4.84 3.66 -30.29
CA VAL A 196 5.93 4.39 -30.96
C VAL A 196 5.88 5.89 -30.70
N LYS A 197 4.78 6.39 -30.12
CA LYS A 197 4.64 7.80 -29.76
C LYS A 197 3.67 8.02 -28.62
N VAL A 198 4.08 8.88 -27.70
CA VAL A 198 3.22 9.57 -26.74
C VAL A 198 3.62 11.03 -26.84
N TRP A 199 2.83 11.82 -27.56
CA TRP A 199 3.21 13.21 -27.87
C TRP A 199 3.60 13.97 -26.60
N PRO A 200 4.70 14.74 -26.60
CA PRO A 200 5.55 15.09 -27.75
C PRO A 200 6.71 14.11 -28.02
N TRP A 201 6.75 12.97 -27.34
CA TRP A 201 7.88 12.03 -27.44
C TRP A 201 7.62 10.94 -28.48
N ASP A 202 8.61 10.73 -29.34
CA ASP A 202 8.68 9.63 -30.29
C ASP A 202 9.61 8.51 -29.76
N TYR A 203 9.56 7.33 -30.38
CA TYR A 203 10.23 6.10 -29.93
C TYR A 203 11.76 6.19 -29.78
N ASP A 204 12.39 7.15 -30.45
CA ASP A 204 13.83 7.41 -30.42
C ASP A 204 14.23 8.39 -29.28
N GLY A 205 13.25 9.02 -28.63
CA GLY A 205 13.46 9.89 -27.48
C GLY A 205 13.89 9.11 -26.23
N ALA A 206 14.70 9.75 -25.36
CA ALA A 206 15.16 9.16 -24.10
C ALA A 206 14.01 8.71 -23.16
N VAL A 207 12.84 9.33 -23.30
CA VAL A 207 11.61 8.96 -22.57
C VAL A 207 11.14 7.53 -22.90
N PHE A 208 11.44 7.02 -24.10
CA PHE A 208 11.11 5.66 -24.54
C PHE A 208 12.14 4.60 -24.13
N ASN A 209 13.10 4.93 -23.25
CA ASN A 209 14.05 3.96 -22.71
C ASN A 209 13.39 2.86 -21.85
N GLY A 210 12.19 3.12 -21.34
CA GLY A 210 11.41 2.15 -20.56
C GLY A 210 10.11 2.76 -20.04
N TYR A 211 9.24 1.92 -19.49
CA TYR A 211 7.93 2.36 -18.99
C TYR A 211 8.02 3.32 -17.79
N LEU A 212 9.06 3.21 -16.95
CA LEU A 212 9.30 4.13 -15.84
C LEU A 212 9.66 5.53 -16.33
N SER A 213 10.52 5.62 -17.36
CA SER A 213 10.93 6.90 -17.96
C SER A 213 9.76 7.65 -18.57
N ILE A 214 8.88 6.95 -19.29
CA ILE A 214 7.66 7.54 -19.85
C ILE A 214 6.63 7.85 -18.76
N GLY A 215 6.43 6.98 -17.77
CA GLY A 215 5.57 7.28 -16.62
C GLY A 215 5.97 8.58 -15.92
N LYS A 216 7.27 8.75 -15.64
CA LYS A 216 7.83 9.97 -15.03
C LYS A 216 7.63 11.19 -15.93
N ALA A 217 8.07 11.11 -17.19
CA ALA A 217 7.97 12.24 -18.12
C ALA A 217 6.52 12.71 -18.34
N VAL A 218 5.58 11.76 -18.42
CA VAL A 218 4.17 12.09 -18.60
C VAL A 218 3.64 12.75 -17.31
N LYS A 219 3.99 12.23 -16.12
CA LYS A 219 3.57 12.80 -14.83
C LYS A 219 4.07 14.24 -14.64
N ASP A 220 5.28 14.54 -15.12
CA ASP A 220 5.88 15.87 -14.99
C ASP A 220 5.29 16.89 -15.97
N ARG A 221 4.68 16.43 -17.07
CA ARG A 221 4.23 17.29 -18.18
C ARG A 221 2.72 17.44 -18.28
N PHE A 222 1.97 16.38 -18.00
CA PHE A 222 0.54 16.29 -18.32
C PHE A 222 -0.31 16.20 -17.08
N LEU A 223 -1.51 16.76 -17.22
CA LEU A 223 -2.57 16.73 -16.24
C LEU A 223 -3.71 15.86 -16.74
N VAL A 224 -4.52 15.41 -15.79
CA VAL A 224 -5.82 14.82 -16.09
C VAL A 224 -6.64 15.75 -16.98
N GLY A 225 -7.29 15.20 -18.00
CA GLY A 225 -8.10 15.96 -18.95
C GLY A 225 -7.31 16.63 -20.07
N ASP A 226 -5.98 16.71 -19.96
CA ASP A 226 -5.14 17.20 -21.05
C ASP A 226 -5.28 16.30 -22.29
N PRO A 227 -5.14 16.84 -23.51
CA PRO A 227 -5.14 16.03 -24.71
C PRO A 227 -3.93 15.09 -24.74
N ALA A 228 -4.19 13.82 -25.02
CA ALA A 228 -3.20 12.79 -25.23
C ALA A 228 -3.24 12.31 -26.67
N ARG A 229 -2.11 12.38 -27.37
CA ARG A 229 -1.96 11.83 -28.73
C ARG A 229 -0.99 10.68 -28.67
N ILE A 230 -1.47 9.49 -28.99
CA ILE A 230 -0.63 8.30 -29.04
C ILE A 230 -0.67 7.66 -30.42
N GLU A 231 0.47 7.10 -30.81
CA GLU A 231 0.60 6.32 -32.03
C GLU A 231 1.25 4.99 -31.68
N TYR A 232 0.67 3.91 -32.19
CA TYR A 232 1.17 2.56 -31.96
C TYR A 232 1.00 1.70 -33.21
N LEU A 233 1.89 0.72 -33.36
CA LEU A 233 1.86 -0.25 -34.44
C LEU A 233 1.10 -1.49 -33.99
N ARG A 234 0.13 -1.93 -34.80
CA ARG A 234 -0.64 -3.15 -34.61
C ARG A 234 -0.28 -4.17 -35.67
N ALA A 235 0.02 -5.39 -35.26
CA ALA A 235 0.27 -6.49 -36.18
C ALA A 235 -1.04 -6.90 -36.88
N LEU A 236 -0.99 -7.06 -38.21
CA LEU A 236 -2.11 -7.55 -39.01
C LEU A 236 -2.08 -9.08 -39.14
N PRO A 237 -3.23 -9.79 -39.12
CA PRO A 237 -3.29 -11.25 -39.24
C PRO A 237 -2.60 -11.81 -40.48
N GLU A 238 -2.67 -11.09 -41.59
CA GLU A 238 -2.08 -11.42 -42.89
C GLU A 238 -0.57 -11.12 -43.00
N GLY A 239 0.04 -10.60 -41.93
CA GLY A 239 1.41 -10.09 -41.92
C GLY A 239 1.49 -8.61 -42.26
N GLY A 240 2.45 -7.90 -41.65
CA GLY A 240 2.59 -6.45 -41.74
C GLY A 240 2.06 -5.71 -40.51
N TRP A 241 2.12 -4.37 -40.56
CA TRP A 241 1.77 -3.50 -39.43
C TRP A 241 0.86 -2.36 -39.88
N GLU A 242 -0.13 -2.05 -39.06
CA GLU A 242 -0.96 -0.86 -39.17
C GLU A 242 -0.51 0.19 -38.13
N LEU A 243 -0.29 1.43 -38.56
CA LEU A 243 -0.07 2.55 -37.65
C LEU A 243 -1.43 3.11 -37.18
N VAL A 244 -1.79 2.83 -35.94
CA VAL A 244 -3.00 3.35 -35.32
C VAL A 244 -2.68 4.66 -34.61
N LYS A 245 -3.50 5.68 -34.85
CA LYS A 245 -3.39 7.01 -34.23
C LYS A 245 -4.63 7.29 -33.41
N LYS A 246 -4.45 7.60 -32.13
CA LYS A 246 -5.55 7.96 -31.23
C LYS A 246 -5.30 9.33 -30.64
N THR A 247 -6.30 10.19 -30.69
CA THR A 247 -6.36 11.42 -29.89
C THR A 247 -7.44 11.22 -28.85
N LEU A 248 -7.05 11.26 -27.59
CA LEU A 248 -7.91 11.09 -26.44
C LEU A 248 -7.55 12.16 -25.40
N VAL A 249 -8.13 12.04 -24.21
CA VAL A 249 -7.74 12.86 -23.05
C VAL A 249 -7.07 11.97 -22.02
N TRP A 250 -6.10 12.50 -21.29
CA TRP A 250 -5.48 11.80 -20.18
C TRP A 250 -6.55 11.43 -19.16
N PRO A 251 -6.72 10.12 -18.89
CA PRO A 251 -7.86 9.68 -18.11
C PRO A 251 -7.69 10.01 -16.64
N VAL A 252 -8.79 10.38 -16.01
CA VAL A 252 -8.97 10.16 -14.57
C VAL A 252 -9.21 8.66 -14.41
N VAL A 253 -8.62 8.03 -13.40
CA VAL A 253 -9.27 6.83 -12.83
C VAL A 253 -10.52 7.32 -12.08
N PRO A 254 -11.74 7.25 -12.66
CA PRO A 254 -12.79 8.22 -12.35
C PRO A 254 -13.18 8.30 -10.87
N GLY A 255 -12.91 9.45 -10.25
CA GLY A 255 -13.44 9.86 -8.95
C GLY A 255 -12.87 9.14 -7.73
N MET A 256 -11.63 8.67 -7.82
CA MET A 256 -10.86 8.16 -6.69
C MET A 256 -9.98 9.28 -6.13
N ASP A 257 -9.04 9.81 -6.91
CA ASP A 257 -8.12 10.88 -6.49
C ASP A 257 -8.82 12.24 -6.23
N LYS A 258 -8.64 12.78 -5.02
CA LYS A 258 -9.17 14.06 -4.55
C LYS A 258 -8.18 14.73 -3.58
N ARG A 259 -8.36 16.02 -3.34
CA ARG A 259 -7.70 16.65 -2.18
C ARG A 259 -8.24 16.04 -0.88
N PRO A 260 -7.40 15.89 0.16
CA PRO A 260 -7.83 15.51 1.50
C PRO A 260 -9.06 16.31 1.95
N SER A 261 -10.05 15.62 2.53
CA SER A 261 -11.20 16.29 3.14
C SER A 261 -10.77 17.08 4.39
N GLN A 262 -11.56 18.08 4.78
CA GLN A 262 -11.31 18.79 6.04
C GLN A 262 -11.27 17.86 7.25
N THR A 263 -12.11 16.82 7.27
CA THR A 263 -12.13 15.84 8.34
C THR A 263 -10.84 15.02 8.41
N LEU A 264 -10.29 14.63 7.26
CA LEU A 264 -8.99 13.93 7.18
C LEU A 264 -7.84 14.81 7.71
N LEU A 265 -7.84 16.09 7.34
CA LEU A 265 -6.84 17.07 7.82
C LEU A 265 -6.96 17.34 9.34
N GLN A 266 -8.18 17.40 9.87
CA GLN A 266 -8.42 17.59 11.31
C GLN A 266 -8.06 16.34 12.13
N SER A 267 -8.25 15.14 11.58
CA SER A 267 -7.80 13.89 12.20
C SER A 267 -6.29 13.87 12.34
N GLU A 268 -5.57 14.15 11.24
CA GLU A 268 -4.11 14.28 11.26
C GLU A 268 -3.63 15.30 12.30
N LYS A 269 -4.25 16.49 12.32
CA LYS A 269 -3.84 17.54 13.25
C LYS A 269 -3.92 17.09 14.71
N ARG A 270 -4.99 16.36 15.09
CA ARG A 270 -5.19 15.85 16.45
C ARG A 270 -4.16 14.78 16.82
N ALA A 271 -3.85 13.89 15.88
CA ALA A 271 -2.86 12.84 16.07
C ALA A 271 -1.42 13.38 16.22
N LEU A 272 -1.16 14.61 15.81
CA LEU A 272 0.17 15.24 15.86
C LEU A 272 0.33 16.27 16.98
N GLU A 273 -0.56 16.31 17.98
CA GLU A 273 -0.41 17.21 19.14
C GLU A 273 0.74 16.80 20.10
N ALA A 274 1.58 15.83 19.71
CA ALA A 274 2.65 15.25 20.49
C ALA A 274 4.00 16.00 20.41
N GLN A 275 4.84 15.73 21.42
CA GLN A 275 6.22 16.20 21.54
C GLN A 275 7.14 15.43 20.57
N ALA A 276 8.20 16.07 20.05
CA ALA A 276 9.11 15.41 19.11
C ALA A 276 9.74 14.16 19.75
N ALA A 277 9.66 13.01 19.05
CA ALA A 277 10.24 11.76 19.51
C ALA A 277 11.75 11.90 19.77
N PRO A 278 12.31 11.29 20.83
CA PRO A 278 13.74 11.34 21.11
C PRO A 278 14.60 10.88 19.91
N SER A 279 14.19 9.81 19.22
CA SER A 279 14.86 9.29 18.01
C SER A 279 14.86 10.31 16.86
N GLN A 280 13.82 11.13 16.73
CA GLN A 280 13.76 12.22 15.76
C GLN A 280 14.81 13.31 16.07
N ALA A 281 14.95 13.68 17.35
CA ALA A 281 15.94 14.65 17.78
C ALA A 281 17.37 14.13 17.56
N LEU A 282 17.63 12.86 17.87
CA LEU A 282 18.90 12.19 17.63
C LEU A 282 19.25 12.13 16.13
N LEU A 283 18.31 11.70 15.27
CA LEU A 283 18.51 11.73 13.82
C LEU A 283 18.84 13.14 13.33
N GLY A 284 18.12 14.15 13.83
CA GLY A 284 18.36 15.55 13.50
C GLY A 284 19.78 16.00 13.83
N LEU A 285 20.28 15.63 15.01
CA LEU A 285 21.67 15.91 15.44
C LEU A 285 22.69 15.21 14.53
N MET A 286 22.52 13.91 14.29
CA MET A 286 23.44 13.13 13.43
C MET A 286 23.45 13.68 12.00
N ALA A 287 22.27 14.00 11.46
CA ALA A 287 22.13 14.58 10.13
C ALA A 287 22.80 15.96 10.04
N ALA A 288 22.68 16.80 11.07
CA ALA A 288 23.36 18.10 11.11
C ALA A 288 24.89 17.94 11.12
N GLN A 289 25.42 17.03 11.93
CA GLN A 289 26.87 16.77 11.99
C GLN A 289 27.40 16.14 10.69
N ALA A 290 26.60 15.31 10.02
CA ALA A 290 26.94 14.67 8.75
C ALA A 290 26.67 15.56 7.51
N GLY A 291 26.08 16.76 7.67
CA GLY A 291 25.74 17.65 6.56
C GLY A 291 24.56 17.17 5.69
N LYS A 292 23.63 16.40 6.26
CA LYS A 292 22.51 15.73 5.59
C LYS A 292 21.12 16.28 5.94
N THR A 293 21.04 17.35 6.73
CA THR A 293 19.77 17.91 7.20
C THR A 293 18.80 18.26 6.07
N ALA A 294 19.30 18.86 4.99
CA ALA A 294 18.47 19.25 3.85
C ALA A 294 17.86 18.04 3.13
N ASP A 295 18.63 16.97 2.96
CA ASP A 295 18.18 15.76 2.28
C ASP A 295 17.16 14.97 3.10
N ASN A 296 17.32 14.92 4.43
CA ASN A 296 16.32 14.33 5.31
C ASN A 296 15.00 15.12 5.24
N ALA A 297 15.07 16.45 5.25
CA ALA A 297 13.89 17.30 5.08
C ALA A 297 13.24 17.13 3.70
N ASP A 298 14.04 16.93 2.64
CA ASP A 298 13.55 16.63 1.30
C ASP A 298 12.81 15.27 1.24
N LEU A 299 13.31 14.22 1.90
CA LEU A 299 12.59 12.95 2.01
C LEU A 299 11.23 13.13 2.66
N LEU A 300 11.16 13.79 3.81
CA LEU A 300 9.88 14.04 4.50
C LEU A 300 8.93 14.88 3.63
N THR A 301 9.47 15.82 2.86
CA THR A 301 8.68 16.59 1.87
C THR A 301 8.14 15.69 0.76
N ARG A 302 8.94 14.75 0.26
CA ARG A 302 8.51 13.78 -0.77
C ARG A 302 7.43 12.84 -0.25
N LEU A 303 7.54 12.32 0.97
CA LEU A 303 6.47 11.56 1.62
C LEU A 303 5.20 12.43 1.78
N ALA A 304 5.35 13.66 2.27
CA ALA A 304 4.20 14.57 2.39
C ALA A 304 3.51 14.87 1.05
N ARG A 305 4.26 14.91 -0.06
CA ARG A 305 3.71 15.10 -1.41
C ARG A 305 2.88 13.93 -1.90
N THR A 306 3.14 12.69 -1.46
CA THR A 306 2.31 11.54 -1.88
C THR A 306 0.88 11.66 -1.36
N GLU A 307 0.71 12.36 -0.23
CA GLU A 307 -0.55 12.56 0.46
C GLU A 307 -1.25 13.90 0.12
N ALA A 308 -0.73 14.65 -0.85
CA ALA A 308 -1.35 15.89 -1.35
C ALA A 308 -2.64 15.60 -2.14
N VAL A 309 -2.69 14.43 -2.77
CA VAL A 309 -3.86 13.87 -3.46
C VAL A 309 -4.07 12.46 -2.94
N VAL A 310 -5.28 12.18 -2.48
CA VAL A 310 -5.66 10.92 -1.85
C VAL A 310 -6.84 10.33 -2.60
N ASP A 311 -6.92 9.00 -2.69
CA ASP A 311 -8.16 8.40 -3.15
C ASP A 311 -9.26 8.39 -2.06
N VAL A 312 -10.49 8.06 -2.44
CA VAL A 312 -11.64 8.00 -1.52
C VAL A 312 -11.51 6.95 -0.40
N TYR A 313 -10.55 6.04 -0.52
CA TYR A 313 -10.30 4.93 0.41
C TYR A 313 -9.12 5.20 1.35
N ARG A 314 -8.47 6.36 1.25
CA ARG A 314 -7.34 6.71 2.11
C ARG A 314 -7.76 6.83 3.58
N LEU A 315 -7.17 5.99 4.44
CA LEU A 315 -7.38 6.04 5.89
C LEU A 315 -6.61 7.20 6.55
N ALA A 316 -7.19 7.73 7.63
CA ALA A 316 -6.63 8.85 8.39
C ALA A 316 -5.38 8.47 9.20
N CYS A 317 -5.42 7.31 9.86
CA CYS A 317 -4.28 6.75 10.58
C CYS A 317 -3.09 6.54 9.63
N PHE A 318 -3.31 5.89 8.48
CA PHE A 318 -2.30 5.72 7.44
C PHE A 318 -1.65 7.06 7.04
N ARG A 319 -2.47 8.05 6.68
CA ARG A 319 -1.96 9.32 6.14
C ARG A 319 -1.10 10.06 7.17
N THR A 320 -1.50 10.05 8.44
CA THR A 320 -0.76 10.69 9.52
C THR A 320 0.63 10.06 9.64
N VAL A 321 0.67 8.75 9.76
CA VAL A 321 1.92 8.00 9.97
C VAL A 321 2.85 8.08 8.76
N HIS A 322 2.30 8.00 7.55
CA HIS A 322 3.09 8.08 6.31
C HIS A 322 3.78 9.45 6.14
N LYS A 323 3.11 10.55 6.52
CA LYS A 323 3.68 11.91 6.47
C LYS A 323 4.65 12.20 7.62
N HIS A 324 4.42 11.55 8.76
CA HIS A 324 5.14 11.80 10.01
C HIS A 324 5.69 10.48 10.53
N PRO A 325 6.73 9.91 9.88
CA PRO A 325 7.19 8.55 10.18
C PRO A 325 7.64 8.36 11.63
N PHE A 326 8.12 9.41 12.30
CA PHE A 326 8.47 9.35 13.74
C PHE A 326 7.27 9.20 14.69
N SER A 327 6.04 9.35 14.20
CA SER A 327 4.82 9.05 14.97
C SER A 327 4.39 7.58 14.86
N MET A 328 5.09 6.73 14.08
CA MET A 328 4.73 5.32 13.87
C MET A 328 4.48 4.57 15.17
N HIS A 329 5.41 4.65 16.12
CA HIS A 329 5.30 3.95 17.40
C HIS A 329 4.08 4.42 18.20
N GLU A 330 3.96 5.72 18.47
CA GLU A 330 2.84 6.29 19.23
C GLU A 330 1.48 5.96 18.60
N GLN A 331 1.37 6.07 17.27
CA GLN A 331 0.11 5.83 16.56
C GLN A 331 -0.25 4.34 16.49
N ALA A 332 0.75 3.46 16.33
CA ALA A 332 0.53 2.01 16.42
C ALA A 332 0.17 1.60 17.86
N GLY A 333 0.82 2.18 18.86
CA GLY A 333 0.48 2.04 20.27
C GLY A 333 -0.96 2.49 20.54
N GLU A 334 -1.35 3.70 20.12
CA GLU A 334 -2.73 4.17 20.28
C GLU A 334 -3.75 3.21 19.63
N LEU A 335 -3.45 2.67 18.45
CA LEU A 335 -4.33 1.72 17.78
C LEU A 335 -4.42 0.38 18.52
N THR A 336 -3.31 -0.15 19.03
CA THR A 336 -3.21 -1.49 19.65
C THR A 336 -3.54 -1.48 21.15
N ASP A 337 -3.04 -0.52 21.93
CA ASP A 337 -3.28 -0.38 23.38
C ASP A 337 -4.73 -0.03 23.72
N THR A 338 -5.46 0.57 22.77
CA THR A 338 -6.88 0.90 22.95
C THR A 338 -7.83 -0.18 22.44
N ILE A 339 -7.31 -1.29 21.90
CA ILE A 339 -8.13 -2.46 21.59
C ILE A 339 -8.72 -2.98 22.90
N PRO A 340 -10.05 -3.09 23.00
CA PRO A 340 -10.68 -3.58 24.22
C PRO A 340 -10.22 -5.00 24.57
N GLN A 341 -9.78 -5.15 25.82
CA GLN A 341 -9.39 -6.42 26.44
C GLN A 341 -10.61 -7.27 26.85
N PRO A 342 -10.43 -8.59 27.10
CA PRO A 342 -11.50 -9.50 27.53
C PRO A 342 -12.35 -8.89 28.66
N SER A 343 -13.64 -8.67 28.40
CA SER A 343 -14.55 -8.05 29.37
C SER A 343 -16.02 -8.17 28.94
N PRO A 344 -17.01 -8.02 29.84
CA PRO A 344 -18.41 -7.99 29.45
C PRO A 344 -18.69 -6.95 28.36
N GLY A 345 -19.42 -7.38 27.33
CA GLY A 345 -19.69 -6.58 26.14
C GLY A 345 -18.49 -6.43 25.21
N ARG A 346 -17.51 -7.36 25.27
CA ARG A 346 -16.30 -7.44 24.42
C ARG A 346 -16.62 -6.98 23.00
N VAL A 347 -17.37 -7.79 22.25
CA VAL A 347 -17.71 -7.58 20.83
C VAL A 347 -18.20 -6.16 20.52
N ALA A 348 -19.09 -5.60 21.33
CA ALA A 348 -19.62 -4.25 21.12
C ALA A 348 -18.52 -3.18 21.26
N LYS A 349 -17.60 -3.36 22.22
CA LYS A 349 -16.46 -2.46 22.40
C LYS A 349 -15.48 -2.56 21.23
N GLN A 350 -15.16 -3.75 20.70
CA GLN A 350 -14.28 -3.84 19.52
C GLN A 350 -14.95 -3.26 18.26
N ILE A 351 -16.26 -3.46 18.07
CA ILE A 351 -16.99 -2.79 16.99
C ILE A 351 -16.93 -1.27 17.15
N ALA A 352 -17.03 -0.74 18.37
CA ALA A 352 -16.87 0.69 18.63
C ALA A 352 -15.44 1.18 18.40
N TRP A 353 -14.41 0.36 18.66
CA TRP A 353 -13.02 0.68 18.37
C TRP A 353 -12.77 0.93 16.88
N LEU A 354 -13.51 0.26 15.98
CA LEU A 354 -13.43 0.48 14.52
C LEU A 354 -13.65 1.96 14.12
N ASP A 355 -14.36 2.76 14.91
CA ASP A 355 -14.50 4.21 14.70
C ASP A 355 -13.12 4.88 14.56
N ARG A 356 -12.14 4.48 15.38
CA ARG A 356 -10.75 4.98 15.32
C ARG A 356 -10.06 4.67 13.98
N ALA A 357 -10.43 3.56 13.36
CA ALA A 357 -9.82 3.09 12.11
C ALA A 357 -10.53 3.63 10.85
N PHE A 358 -11.87 3.65 10.83
CA PHE A 358 -12.66 4.09 9.66
C PHE A 358 -12.99 5.58 9.64
N LEU A 359 -13.24 6.16 10.81
CA LEU A 359 -13.88 7.44 10.94
C LEU A 359 -12.89 8.43 11.53
N THR A 360 -12.76 9.57 10.85
CA THR A 360 -11.96 10.73 11.23
C THR A 360 -12.46 11.42 12.51
N ASN A 361 -13.26 10.76 13.35
CA ASN A 361 -13.93 11.35 14.51
C ASN A 361 -13.14 11.10 15.80
N ALA A 362 -13.38 11.95 16.80
CA ALA A 362 -12.85 11.71 18.14
C ALA A 362 -13.53 10.46 18.75
N PRO A 363 -12.84 9.69 19.61
CA PRO A 363 -13.42 8.53 20.26
C PRO A 363 -14.74 8.86 20.98
N GLY A 364 -15.75 8.00 20.83
CA GLY A 364 -17.01 8.08 21.58
C GLY A 364 -18.18 8.79 20.90
N THR A 365 -18.15 9.01 19.58
CA THR A 365 -19.25 9.71 18.88
C THR A 365 -20.45 8.81 18.53
N MET A 366 -20.27 7.50 18.46
CA MET A 366 -21.34 6.54 18.19
C MET A 366 -21.84 5.87 19.46
N ALA A 367 -22.71 6.55 20.21
CA ALA A 367 -23.47 5.91 21.28
C ALA A 367 -24.41 4.84 20.69
N GLN A 368 -24.53 3.70 21.38
CA GLN A 368 -25.62 2.76 21.09
C GLN A 368 -26.96 3.52 21.22
N PRO A 369 -27.93 3.33 20.31
CA PRO A 369 -29.27 3.89 20.49
C PRO A 369 -29.88 3.40 21.82
N PRO A 370 -31.02 3.94 22.28
CA PRO A 370 -31.81 3.29 23.34
C PRO A 370 -32.26 1.89 22.87
N ALA A 371 -32.30 0.90 23.77
CA ALA A 371 -32.73 -0.46 23.46
C ALA A 371 -34.13 -0.76 24.06
N PRO A 372 -34.89 -1.71 23.50
CA PRO A 372 -36.03 -2.33 24.20
C PRO A 372 -35.55 -2.98 25.51
N THR A 373 -36.38 -3.04 26.55
CA THR A 373 -35.97 -3.58 27.86
C THR A 373 -36.37 -5.05 28.02
N TYR A 374 -35.42 -5.94 28.30
CA TYR A 374 -35.66 -7.35 28.65
C TYR A 374 -35.63 -7.62 30.17
N ALA A 375 -35.17 -6.66 30.99
CA ALA A 375 -34.93 -6.86 32.42
C ALA A 375 -36.17 -7.35 33.19
N GLY A 376 -36.02 -8.50 33.86
CA GLY A 376 -37.01 -9.08 34.79
C GLY A 376 -38.21 -9.80 34.15
N ARG A 377 -38.13 -10.21 32.87
CA ARG A 377 -39.24 -10.82 32.10
C ARG A 377 -38.87 -12.22 31.57
N ASP A 378 -39.89 -13.02 31.24
CA ASP A 378 -39.79 -14.43 30.81
C ASP A 378 -39.10 -14.64 29.43
N LEU A 379 -39.04 -15.89 28.96
CA LEU A 379 -38.41 -16.26 27.68
C LEU A 379 -39.02 -15.52 26.48
N ASP A 380 -40.32 -15.27 26.46
CA ASP A 380 -40.99 -14.57 25.36
C ASP A 380 -40.51 -13.11 25.26
N ALA A 381 -40.27 -12.44 26.38
CA ALA A 381 -39.71 -11.10 26.38
C ALA A 381 -38.27 -11.02 25.86
N HIS A 382 -37.47 -12.07 26.04
CA HIS A 382 -36.13 -12.14 25.44
C HIS A 382 -36.21 -12.33 23.92
N LEU A 383 -37.14 -13.17 23.46
CA LEU A 383 -37.39 -13.34 22.02
C LEU A 383 -37.92 -12.05 21.38
N ASP A 384 -38.79 -11.30 22.07
CA ASP A 384 -39.26 -9.98 21.63
C ASP A 384 -38.11 -8.97 21.54
N PHE A 385 -37.18 -9.00 22.49
CA PHE A 385 -35.98 -8.16 22.46
C PHE A 385 -35.11 -8.48 21.24
N ILE A 386 -34.82 -9.77 20.98
CA ILE A 386 -34.05 -10.20 19.82
C ILE A 386 -34.74 -9.74 18.52
N GLU A 387 -36.05 -9.94 18.42
CA GLU A 387 -36.83 -9.52 17.24
C GLU A 387 -36.77 -8.01 17.01
N GLY A 388 -36.89 -7.19 18.07
CA GLY A 388 -36.73 -5.74 17.98
C GLY A 388 -35.32 -5.30 17.56
N VAL A 389 -34.27 -5.98 18.02
CA VAL A 389 -32.89 -5.72 17.57
C VAL A 389 -32.73 -6.05 16.09
N LEU A 390 -33.32 -7.14 15.60
CA LEU A 390 -33.29 -7.51 14.18
C LEU A 390 -34.01 -6.48 13.30
N GLU A 391 -35.14 -5.94 13.77
CA GLU A 391 -35.87 -4.86 13.11
C GLU A 391 -35.02 -3.60 12.96
N ASP A 392 -34.46 -3.10 14.06
CA ASP A 392 -33.61 -1.90 14.08
C ASP A 392 -32.37 -2.09 13.20
N ALA A 393 -31.72 -3.25 13.29
CA ALA A 393 -30.56 -3.58 12.47
C ALA A 393 -30.90 -3.61 10.98
N ALA A 394 -32.08 -4.12 10.59
CA ALA A 394 -32.53 -4.13 9.20
C ALA A 394 -32.71 -2.70 8.63
N GLN A 395 -33.20 -1.75 9.43
CA GLN A 395 -33.31 -0.34 9.03
C GLN A 395 -31.93 0.30 8.78
N HIS A 396 -30.96 0.00 9.66
CA HIS A 396 -29.58 0.45 9.47
C HIS A 396 -28.92 -0.18 8.24
N ALA A 397 -29.18 -1.48 7.98
CA ALA A 397 -28.72 -2.15 6.77
C ALA A 397 -29.28 -1.48 5.50
N GLU A 398 -30.58 -1.15 5.49
CA GLU A 398 -31.19 -0.43 4.37
C GLU A 398 -30.52 0.93 4.15
N ALA A 399 -30.27 1.68 5.23
CA ALA A 399 -29.58 2.97 5.18
C ALA A 399 -28.14 2.83 4.63
N ALA A 400 -27.39 1.82 5.07
CA ALA A 400 -26.02 1.52 4.64
C ALA A 400 -25.93 1.32 3.11
N PHE A 401 -26.91 0.61 2.54
CA PHE A 401 -26.93 0.26 1.13
C PHE A 401 -27.97 1.02 0.29
N ARG A 402 -28.51 2.14 0.78
CA ARG A 402 -29.56 2.93 0.09
C ARG A 402 -29.15 3.46 -1.28
N ARG A 403 -27.84 3.63 -1.50
CA ARG A 403 -27.24 4.12 -2.76
C ARG A 403 -26.92 2.99 -3.75
N PHE A 404 -27.28 1.75 -3.43
CA PHE A 404 -27.11 0.59 -4.30
C PHE A 404 -28.48 0.10 -4.77
N SER A 405 -28.67 0.06 -6.09
CA SER A 405 -29.82 -0.60 -6.68
C SER A 405 -29.77 -2.13 -6.47
N LEU A 406 -30.88 -2.83 -6.71
CA LEU A 406 -30.89 -4.30 -6.67
C LEU A 406 -29.91 -4.90 -7.70
N ASP A 407 -29.79 -4.29 -8.88
CA ASP A 407 -28.85 -4.72 -9.90
C ASP A 407 -27.39 -4.47 -9.49
N ASP A 408 -27.12 -3.37 -8.79
CA ASP A 408 -25.79 -3.12 -8.22
C ASP A 408 -25.41 -4.21 -7.21
N ARG A 409 -26.32 -4.58 -6.30
CA ARG A 409 -26.09 -5.62 -5.29
C ARG A 409 -25.85 -6.99 -5.95
N ARG A 410 -26.69 -7.39 -6.91
CA ARG A 410 -26.52 -8.63 -7.68
C ARG A 410 -25.22 -8.65 -8.49
N PHE A 411 -24.80 -7.51 -9.03
CA PHE A 411 -23.53 -7.39 -9.72
C PHE A 411 -22.37 -7.66 -8.75
N ILE A 412 -22.34 -7.00 -7.59
CA ILE A 412 -21.28 -7.19 -6.60
C ILE A 412 -21.28 -8.64 -6.09
N GLU A 413 -22.43 -9.22 -5.76
CA GLU A 413 -22.55 -10.61 -5.33
C GLU A 413 -21.93 -11.58 -6.35
N LYS A 414 -22.25 -11.40 -7.63
CA LYS A 414 -21.70 -12.21 -8.72
C LYS A 414 -20.19 -12.00 -8.92
N GLN A 415 -19.66 -10.81 -8.61
CA GLN A 415 -18.26 -10.46 -8.82
C GLN A 415 -17.36 -10.61 -7.59
N ALA A 416 -17.92 -10.90 -6.40
CA ALA A 416 -17.17 -10.96 -5.15
C ALA A 416 -16.01 -11.96 -5.22
N ASP A 417 -16.27 -13.18 -5.71
CA ASP A 417 -15.22 -14.19 -5.91
C ASP A 417 -14.16 -13.73 -6.93
N GLY A 418 -14.56 -12.97 -7.96
CA GLY A 418 -13.66 -12.42 -8.97
C GLY A 418 -12.69 -11.40 -8.40
N LEU A 419 -13.10 -10.60 -7.41
CA LEU A 419 -12.22 -9.65 -6.75
C LEU A 419 -11.19 -10.36 -5.87
N MET A 420 -11.65 -11.32 -5.06
CA MET A 420 -10.78 -12.10 -4.18
C MET A 420 -9.79 -12.95 -4.98
N ALA A 421 -10.28 -13.67 -6.00
CA ALA A 421 -9.44 -14.50 -6.86
C ALA A 421 -8.49 -13.68 -7.74
N GLY A 422 -8.91 -12.49 -8.17
CA GLY A 422 -8.07 -11.55 -8.92
C GLY A 422 -6.79 -11.23 -8.14
N PHE A 423 -6.93 -10.85 -6.87
CA PHE A 423 -5.77 -10.60 -6.00
C PHE A 423 -4.88 -11.83 -5.82
N LEU A 424 -5.45 -13.00 -5.51
CA LEU A 424 -4.65 -14.21 -5.31
C LEU A 424 -3.86 -14.64 -6.56
N SER A 425 -4.40 -14.34 -7.75
CA SER A 425 -3.76 -14.72 -9.01
C SER A 425 -2.70 -13.71 -9.49
N ALA A 426 -2.95 -12.42 -9.31
CA ALA A 426 -2.13 -11.37 -9.92
C ALA A 426 -1.39 -10.51 -8.89
N HIS A 427 -1.85 -10.48 -7.64
CA HIS A 427 -1.47 -9.61 -6.52
C HIS A 427 -1.68 -8.11 -6.81
N MET A 428 -1.29 -7.64 -7.99
CA MET A 428 -1.60 -6.33 -8.53
C MET A 428 -2.78 -6.44 -9.49
N MET A 429 -3.84 -5.68 -9.23
CA MET A 429 -5.04 -5.73 -10.07
C MET A 429 -4.74 -5.38 -11.52
N CYS A 430 -3.83 -4.42 -11.78
CA CYS A 430 -3.44 -4.09 -13.15
C CYS A 430 -2.71 -5.23 -13.88
N PHE A 431 -2.14 -6.21 -13.17
CA PHE A 431 -1.42 -7.36 -13.75
C PHE A 431 -2.35 -8.55 -14.00
N ASP A 432 -3.62 -8.44 -13.62
CA ASP A 432 -4.65 -9.41 -13.97
C ASP A 432 -4.83 -9.47 -15.49
N ASP A 433 -4.48 -10.60 -16.10
CA ASP A 433 -4.58 -10.84 -17.53
C ASP A 433 -6.01 -11.19 -17.98
N ASP A 434 -6.90 -11.56 -17.05
CA ASP A 434 -8.34 -11.62 -17.28
C ASP A 434 -8.92 -10.20 -17.26
N LEU A 435 -8.90 -9.55 -18.42
CA LEU A 435 -9.44 -8.20 -18.59
C LEU A 435 -10.94 -8.10 -18.28
N VAL A 436 -11.71 -9.19 -18.37
CA VAL A 436 -13.14 -9.17 -18.02
C VAL A 436 -13.28 -9.06 -16.50
N ARG A 437 -12.54 -9.89 -15.76
CA ARG A 437 -12.46 -9.83 -14.29
C ARG A 437 -11.88 -8.50 -13.83
N GLN A 438 -10.80 -8.01 -14.44
CA GLN A 438 -10.20 -6.72 -14.10
C GLN A 438 -11.19 -5.56 -14.29
N ARG A 439 -11.92 -5.50 -15.43
CA ARG A 439 -12.96 -4.47 -15.65
C ARG A 439 -14.07 -4.55 -14.62
N ALA A 440 -14.51 -5.77 -14.28
CA ALA A 440 -15.53 -5.96 -13.26
C ALA A 440 -15.06 -5.51 -11.88
N ASN A 441 -13.81 -5.82 -11.51
CA ASN A 441 -13.18 -5.41 -10.27
C ASN A 441 -13.03 -3.89 -10.18
N VAL A 442 -12.51 -3.22 -11.21
CA VAL A 442 -12.42 -1.75 -11.25
C VAL A 442 -13.81 -1.11 -11.14
N LYS A 443 -14.83 -1.69 -11.80
CA LYS A 443 -16.22 -1.23 -11.65
C LYS A 443 -16.72 -1.42 -10.21
N LEU A 444 -16.44 -2.57 -9.58
CA LEU A 444 -16.79 -2.83 -8.19
C LEU A 444 -16.13 -1.80 -7.26
N LEU A 445 -14.82 -1.57 -7.40
CA LEU A 445 -14.10 -0.52 -6.67
C LEU A 445 -14.77 0.85 -6.88
N SER A 446 -15.30 1.16 -8.07
CA SER A 446 -16.00 2.43 -8.28
C SER A 446 -17.37 2.52 -7.59
N MET A 447 -18.00 1.38 -7.31
CA MET A 447 -19.31 1.28 -6.67
C MET A 447 -19.21 1.28 -5.15
N ALA A 448 -18.17 0.66 -4.59
CA ALA A 448 -18.00 0.50 -3.15
C ALA A 448 -17.99 1.84 -2.37
N LYS A 449 -17.47 2.92 -2.96
CA LYS A 449 -17.51 4.29 -2.42
C LYS A 449 -18.91 4.85 -2.11
N ARG A 450 -19.98 4.16 -2.53
CA ARG A 450 -21.37 4.54 -2.24
C ARG A 450 -21.84 4.07 -0.87
N LEU A 451 -21.09 3.18 -0.20
CA LEU A 451 -21.40 2.67 1.14
C LEU A 451 -21.49 3.80 2.15
N ASP A 452 -22.53 3.76 2.97
CA ASP A 452 -22.68 4.63 4.14
C ASP A 452 -22.12 3.88 5.35
N THR A 453 -20.83 4.11 5.63
CA THR A 453 -20.08 3.38 6.67
C THR A 453 -20.60 3.66 8.08
N GLU A 454 -21.11 4.86 8.34
CA GLU A 454 -21.74 5.21 9.62
C GLU A 454 -23.00 4.35 9.86
N ALA A 455 -23.87 4.23 8.86
CA ALA A 455 -25.05 3.38 8.96
C ALA A 455 -24.69 1.89 9.13
N LEU A 456 -23.62 1.42 8.46
CA LEU A 456 -23.12 0.06 8.65
C LEU A 456 -22.60 -0.17 10.08
N MET A 457 -21.84 0.77 10.65
CA MET A 457 -21.37 0.67 12.04
C MET A 457 -22.54 0.71 13.03
N ARG A 458 -23.60 1.51 12.75
CA ARG A 458 -24.83 1.50 13.57
C ARG A 458 -25.54 0.16 13.52
N GLN A 459 -25.60 -0.48 12.35
CA GLN A 459 -26.10 -1.85 12.24
C GLN A 459 -25.29 -2.80 13.13
N ALA A 460 -23.95 -2.74 13.06
CA ALA A 460 -23.07 -3.63 13.82
C ALA A 460 -23.23 -3.45 15.34
N LEU A 461 -23.23 -2.20 15.84
CA LEU A 461 -23.45 -1.90 17.25
C LEU A 461 -24.86 -2.30 17.73
N THR A 462 -25.87 -2.22 16.86
CA THR A 462 -27.23 -2.65 17.18
C THR A 462 -27.30 -4.17 17.30
N THR A 463 -26.73 -4.90 16.33
CA THR A 463 -26.63 -6.37 16.38
C THR A 463 -25.88 -6.86 17.62
N ALA A 464 -24.80 -6.17 18.02
CA ALA A 464 -23.99 -6.54 19.17
C ALA A 464 -24.75 -6.57 20.51
N ARG A 465 -25.96 -6.01 20.58
CA ARG A 465 -26.83 -6.12 21.76
C ARG A 465 -27.31 -7.55 22.04
N ILE A 466 -27.39 -8.40 21.01
CA ILE A 466 -27.77 -9.81 21.17
C ILE A 466 -26.67 -10.59 21.89
N VAL A 467 -25.42 -10.14 21.81
CA VAL A 467 -24.25 -10.74 22.47
C VAL A 467 -23.79 -9.94 23.70
N ASP A 468 -24.65 -9.06 24.23
CA ASP A 468 -24.36 -8.36 25.48
C ASP A 468 -24.35 -9.34 26.66
N GLY A 469 -23.32 -9.26 27.51
CA GLY A 469 -23.14 -10.22 28.61
C GLY A 469 -24.28 -10.21 29.63
N THR A 470 -24.93 -9.06 29.88
CA THR A 470 -26.07 -8.99 30.81
C THR A 470 -27.30 -9.64 30.19
N PHE A 471 -27.52 -9.42 28.90
CA PHE A 471 -28.60 -10.05 28.15
C PHE A 471 -28.41 -11.58 28.07
N LEU A 472 -27.21 -12.03 27.69
CA LEU A 472 -26.89 -13.44 27.55
C LEU A 472 -27.01 -14.19 28.89
N ALA A 473 -26.54 -13.60 29.99
CA ALA A 473 -26.68 -14.21 31.32
C ALA A 473 -28.16 -14.41 31.70
N SER A 474 -29.00 -13.39 31.48
CA SER A 474 -30.44 -13.46 31.75
C SER A 474 -31.15 -14.46 30.83
N LEU A 475 -30.82 -14.47 29.53
CA LEU A 475 -31.38 -15.41 28.57
C LEU A 475 -31.01 -16.86 28.92
N LYS A 476 -29.75 -17.11 29.26
CA LYS A 476 -29.24 -18.42 29.68
C LYS A 476 -30.00 -18.93 30.91
N GLU A 477 -30.23 -18.08 31.93
CA GLU A 477 -31.02 -18.43 33.11
C GLU A 477 -32.45 -18.86 32.74
N GLN A 478 -33.10 -18.18 31.78
CA GLN A 478 -34.43 -18.57 31.32
C GLN A 478 -34.42 -19.88 30.52
N MET A 479 -33.44 -20.08 29.65
CA MET A 479 -33.29 -21.30 28.84
C MET A 479 -33.03 -22.53 29.73
N GLU A 480 -32.25 -22.38 30.80
CA GLU A 480 -31.92 -23.46 31.74
C GLU A 480 -33.11 -23.96 32.57
N GLN A 481 -34.25 -23.24 32.56
CA GLN A 481 -35.49 -23.73 33.19
C GLN A 481 -36.13 -24.91 32.43
N THR A 482 -35.68 -25.21 31.21
CA THR A 482 -36.13 -26.33 30.37
C THR A 482 -34.97 -27.28 30.01
N PRO A 483 -34.32 -27.93 31.00
CA PRO A 483 -33.03 -28.61 30.79
C PRO A 483 -33.12 -29.84 29.87
N ASP A 484 -34.29 -30.48 29.77
CA ASP A 484 -34.48 -31.68 28.95
C ASP A 484 -34.87 -31.37 27.49
N ALA A 485 -35.09 -30.09 27.16
CA ALA A 485 -35.55 -29.69 25.84
C ALA A 485 -34.38 -29.56 24.86
N ARG A 486 -34.33 -30.43 23.84
CA ARG A 486 -33.38 -30.29 22.72
C ARG A 486 -33.61 -29.00 21.91
N ARG A 487 -34.86 -28.53 21.83
CA ARG A 487 -35.23 -27.25 21.21
C ARG A 487 -36.10 -26.47 22.19
N ILE A 488 -35.58 -25.36 22.67
CA ILE A 488 -36.24 -24.51 23.68
C ILE A 488 -37.23 -23.55 22.99
N ALA A 489 -36.84 -22.92 21.88
CA ALA A 489 -37.71 -22.06 21.09
C ALA A 489 -37.35 -22.05 19.60
N ASP A 490 -38.35 -21.76 18.75
CA ASP A 490 -38.20 -21.55 17.29
C ASP A 490 -39.24 -20.52 16.84
N ARG A 491 -38.82 -19.25 16.71
CA ARG A 491 -39.67 -18.13 16.34
C ARG A 491 -39.35 -17.67 14.92
N LYS A 492 -40.39 -17.52 14.09
CA LYS A 492 -40.28 -16.97 12.74
C LYS A 492 -40.59 -15.48 12.79
N THR A 493 -39.70 -14.66 12.25
CA THR A 493 -39.90 -13.21 12.10
C THR A 493 -39.73 -12.81 10.62
N PRO A 494 -40.13 -11.59 10.23
CA PRO A 494 -39.84 -11.06 8.89
C PRO A 494 -38.34 -10.94 8.56
N TRP A 495 -37.47 -10.90 9.58
CA TRP A 495 -36.02 -10.72 9.44
C TRP A 495 -35.22 -12.01 9.55
N GLY A 496 -35.89 -13.14 9.79
CA GLY A 496 -35.30 -14.48 9.85
C GLY A 496 -35.82 -15.30 11.04
N ARG A 497 -35.31 -16.51 11.20
CA ARG A 497 -35.67 -17.36 12.34
C ARG A 497 -34.78 -17.06 13.54
N ILE A 498 -35.36 -17.12 14.73
CA ILE A 498 -34.68 -17.12 16.03
C ILE A 498 -34.84 -18.52 16.61
N VAL A 499 -33.73 -19.15 16.96
CA VAL A 499 -33.70 -20.52 17.45
C VAL A 499 -32.91 -20.58 18.76
N LEU A 500 -33.52 -21.17 19.79
CA LEU A 500 -32.89 -21.45 21.08
C LEU A 500 -32.80 -22.97 21.25
N ALA A 501 -31.61 -23.49 21.48
CA ALA A 501 -31.32 -24.92 21.55
C ALA A 501 -30.92 -25.36 22.98
N GLY A 502 -30.94 -26.68 23.19
CA GLY A 502 -30.71 -27.34 24.48
C GLY A 502 -29.23 -27.63 24.75
N ARG A 503 -28.95 -28.69 25.52
CA ARG A 503 -27.57 -29.12 25.87
C ARG A 503 -27.10 -30.37 25.12
N GLY A 504 -27.64 -30.62 23.94
CA GLY A 504 -27.52 -31.93 23.31
C GLY A 504 -26.85 -31.83 21.97
N ASP A 505 -25.89 -32.72 21.71
CA ASP A 505 -25.09 -32.78 20.48
C ASP A 505 -25.96 -32.65 19.22
N ASP A 506 -25.96 -31.45 18.66
CA ASP A 506 -26.77 -30.96 17.57
C ASP A 506 -25.95 -30.86 16.28
N ARG A 507 -26.67 -30.92 15.17
CA ARG A 507 -26.07 -30.95 13.84
C ARG A 507 -26.81 -30.00 12.91
N TYR A 508 -26.19 -28.87 12.60
CA TYR A 508 -26.74 -27.81 11.78
C TYR A 508 -26.17 -27.89 10.36
N ILE A 509 -26.73 -28.76 9.50
CA ILE A 509 -26.11 -29.12 8.20
C ILE A 509 -26.90 -28.72 6.95
N ASN A 510 -28.15 -28.28 7.10
CA ASN A 510 -29.03 -27.99 5.96
C ASN A 510 -29.22 -26.49 5.78
N LYS A 511 -29.52 -26.06 4.54
CA LYS A 511 -29.88 -24.65 4.26
C LYS A 511 -31.07 -24.13 5.07
N LYS A 512 -32.01 -25.01 5.46
CA LYS A 512 -33.14 -24.66 6.34
C LYS A 512 -32.71 -24.36 7.78
N ASP A 513 -31.50 -24.77 8.16
CA ASP A 513 -30.88 -24.52 9.46
C ASP A 513 -30.15 -23.16 9.45
N ASN A 514 -30.20 -22.43 8.33
CA ASN A 514 -29.78 -21.03 8.29
C ASN A 514 -30.81 -20.17 9.03
N VAL A 515 -30.34 -19.40 10.01
CA VAL A 515 -31.19 -18.61 10.90
C VAL A 515 -30.56 -17.22 11.13
N ALA A 516 -31.40 -16.27 11.55
CA ALA A 516 -30.93 -14.94 11.93
C ALA A 516 -30.27 -14.96 13.31
N VAL A 517 -30.80 -15.75 14.25
CA VAL A 517 -30.19 -15.92 15.57
C VAL A 517 -30.28 -17.38 15.98
N LEU A 518 -29.14 -17.95 16.36
CA LEU A 518 -29.01 -19.24 17.02
C LEU A 518 -28.34 -19.02 18.37
N VAL A 519 -28.94 -19.52 19.43
CA VAL A 519 -28.33 -19.59 20.77
C VAL A 519 -28.41 -21.03 21.25
N ASP A 520 -27.27 -21.65 21.49
CA ASP A 520 -27.14 -23.02 21.98
C ASP A 520 -26.66 -23.03 23.45
N LEU A 521 -27.22 -23.90 24.30
CA LEU A 521 -26.79 -24.01 25.71
C LEU A 521 -25.56 -24.91 25.88
N GLY A 522 -25.21 -25.64 24.82
CA GLY A 522 -23.97 -26.38 24.70
C GLY A 522 -24.14 -27.84 24.28
N GLY A 523 -23.07 -28.62 24.42
CA GLY A 523 -22.95 -29.96 23.85
C GLY A 523 -21.87 -29.95 22.76
N ASP A 524 -21.43 -31.12 22.31
CA ASP A 524 -20.38 -31.18 21.28
C ASP A 524 -21.02 -31.12 19.88
N ASP A 525 -21.21 -29.91 19.37
CA ASP A 525 -22.03 -29.60 18.22
C ASP A 525 -21.26 -29.59 16.90
N PHE A 526 -22.04 -29.73 15.82
CA PHE A 526 -21.52 -29.62 14.46
C PHE A 526 -22.27 -28.56 13.65
N TYR A 527 -21.56 -27.49 13.32
CA TYR A 527 -22.07 -26.32 12.62
C TYR A 527 -21.57 -26.25 11.17
N ALA A 528 -22.46 -26.49 10.22
CA ALA A 528 -22.22 -26.33 8.78
C ALA A 528 -23.26 -25.42 8.08
N ASN A 529 -24.12 -24.75 8.85
CA ASN A 529 -25.13 -23.79 8.39
C ASN A 529 -24.47 -22.43 8.07
N ASN A 530 -25.19 -21.33 8.21
CA ASN A 530 -24.62 -20.00 7.99
C ASN A 530 -23.62 -19.56 9.07
N THR A 531 -23.47 -20.28 10.19
CA THR A 531 -22.42 -20.04 11.21
C THR A 531 -22.34 -18.57 11.64
N GLY A 532 -23.48 -17.98 11.99
CA GLY A 532 -23.55 -16.57 12.39
C GLY A 532 -23.29 -15.57 11.25
N SER A 533 -23.19 -15.99 9.99
CA SER A 533 -22.91 -15.09 8.86
C SER A 533 -24.16 -14.53 8.20
N ALA A 534 -24.08 -13.26 7.80
CA ALA A 534 -25.06 -12.60 6.95
C ALA A 534 -25.14 -13.27 5.56
N ILE A 535 -26.31 -13.23 4.94
CA ILE A 535 -26.58 -13.79 3.62
C ILE A 535 -27.25 -12.70 2.76
N PRO A 536 -26.58 -12.17 1.73
CA PRO A 536 -27.15 -11.14 0.88
C PRO A 536 -28.55 -11.50 0.35
N GLY A 537 -29.49 -10.58 0.51
CA GLY A 537 -30.88 -10.76 0.07
C GLY A 537 -31.73 -11.73 0.89
N ALA A 538 -31.17 -12.38 1.91
CA ALA A 538 -31.90 -13.30 2.80
C ALA A 538 -31.80 -12.90 4.28
N LEU A 539 -30.58 -12.64 4.78
CA LEU A 539 -30.30 -12.29 6.18
C LEU A 539 -29.32 -11.11 6.20
N ALA A 540 -29.82 -9.91 6.52
CA ALA A 540 -28.96 -8.72 6.68
C ALA A 540 -28.12 -8.80 7.96
N THR A 541 -28.63 -9.48 8.98
CA THR A 541 -27.99 -9.73 10.27
C THR A 541 -28.08 -11.21 10.59
N ALA A 542 -26.99 -11.79 11.07
CA ALA A 542 -26.97 -13.13 11.64
C ALA A 542 -26.10 -13.19 12.90
N VAL A 543 -26.52 -13.98 13.88
CA VAL A 543 -25.81 -14.22 15.14
C VAL A 543 -25.85 -15.72 15.48
N LEU A 544 -24.71 -16.27 15.88
CA LEU A 544 -24.60 -17.58 16.52
C LEU A 544 -23.91 -17.38 17.87
N ILE A 545 -24.49 -17.95 18.92
CA ILE A 545 -23.91 -18.03 20.26
C ILE A 545 -23.94 -19.48 20.70
N ASP A 546 -22.78 -20.07 20.99
CA ASP A 546 -22.66 -21.30 21.78
C ASP A 546 -22.19 -20.95 23.19
N PHE A 547 -22.69 -21.65 24.20
CA PHE A 547 -22.33 -21.40 25.59
C PHE A 547 -21.29 -22.38 26.16
N ALA A 548 -21.12 -23.58 25.58
CA ALA A 548 -20.16 -24.58 26.05
C ALA A 548 -20.13 -25.84 25.17
N GLY A 549 -18.96 -26.40 24.92
CA GLY A 549 -18.83 -27.73 24.29
C GLY A 549 -17.54 -27.83 23.50
N ASP A 550 -17.15 -29.02 23.06
CA ASP A 550 -16.03 -29.15 22.11
C ASP A 550 -16.59 -29.21 20.67
N ASP A 551 -16.72 -28.04 20.05
CA ASP A 551 -17.50 -27.79 18.85
C ASP A 551 -16.70 -27.86 17.54
N ARG A 552 -17.45 -28.12 16.47
CA ARG A 552 -16.91 -28.20 15.10
C ARG A 552 -17.66 -27.29 14.15
N TYR A 553 -16.99 -26.20 13.77
CA TYR A 553 -17.45 -25.22 12.80
C TYR A 553 -16.83 -25.46 11.43
N GLU A 554 -17.53 -26.16 10.54
CA GLU A 554 -16.98 -26.55 9.23
C GLU A 554 -17.80 -26.00 8.05
N ASN A 555 -17.15 -25.21 7.18
CA ASN A 555 -17.82 -24.72 5.97
C ASN A 555 -16.89 -24.54 4.75
N TRP A 556 -17.29 -25.11 3.61
CA TRP A 556 -16.63 -24.89 2.32
C TRP A 556 -17.24 -23.76 1.49
N HIS A 557 -18.38 -23.19 1.91
CA HIS A 557 -18.91 -21.98 1.28
C HIS A 557 -18.14 -20.75 1.75
N SER A 558 -17.91 -19.80 0.84
CA SER A 558 -17.35 -18.50 1.20
C SER A 558 -18.30 -17.69 2.09
N MET A 559 -17.74 -16.73 2.83
CA MET A 559 -18.47 -15.79 3.71
C MET A 559 -19.20 -16.52 4.85
N ARG A 560 -18.45 -17.26 5.67
CA ARG A 560 -18.94 -18.12 6.77
C ARG A 560 -18.19 -17.87 8.09
N GLN A 561 -18.71 -18.35 9.21
CA GLN A 561 -18.12 -18.20 10.54
C GLN A 561 -17.96 -16.72 10.91
N GLY A 562 -19.10 -16.09 11.22
CA GLY A 562 -19.14 -14.70 11.65
C GLY A 562 -18.84 -13.69 10.54
N CYS A 563 -19.21 -13.94 9.28
CA CYS A 563 -18.92 -13.04 8.16
C CYS A 563 -20.07 -12.06 7.85
N GLY A 564 -19.72 -10.79 7.59
CA GLY A 564 -20.65 -9.72 7.22
C GLY A 564 -20.70 -9.42 5.72
N PHE A 565 -21.21 -10.33 4.89
CA PHE A 565 -21.34 -10.05 3.45
C PHE A 565 -22.65 -9.29 3.15
N PHE A 566 -22.56 -8.00 2.82
CA PHE A 566 -23.71 -7.07 2.72
C PHE A 566 -24.53 -6.93 4.01
N GLY A 567 -23.87 -6.99 5.17
CA GLY A 567 -24.56 -6.95 6.44
C GLY A 567 -23.63 -7.18 7.63
N VAL A 568 -24.19 -7.74 8.70
CA VAL A 568 -23.45 -8.02 9.94
C VAL A 568 -23.58 -9.50 10.30
N GLY A 569 -22.45 -10.15 10.51
CA GLY A 569 -22.39 -11.52 11.03
C GLY A 569 -21.58 -11.56 12.32
N ILE A 570 -22.09 -12.27 13.33
CA ILE A 570 -21.42 -12.46 14.62
C ILE A 570 -21.50 -13.95 15.00
N LEU A 571 -20.36 -14.54 15.31
CA LEU A 571 -20.24 -15.84 15.96
C LEU A 571 -19.56 -15.61 17.31
N VAL A 572 -20.17 -16.10 18.39
CA VAL A 572 -19.58 -16.12 19.73
C VAL A 572 -19.60 -17.56 20.23
N ASP A 573 -18.42 -18.13 20.45
CA ASP A 573 -18.28 -19.32 21.28
C ASP A 573 -17.86 -18.88 22.69
N CYS A 574 -18.52 -19.41 23.72
CA CYS A 574 -18.20 -19.04 25.11
C CYS A 574 -17.20 -19.97 25.77
N GLY A 575 -16.85 -21.08 25.13
CA GLY A 575 -15.67 -21.86 25.45
C GLY A 575 -15.83 -23.36 25.22
N GLY A 576 -14.70 -24.03 25.16
CA GLY A 576 -14.61 -25.36 24.59
C GLY A 576 -13.17 -25.67 24.23
N ASN A 577 -12.91 -26.75 23.50
CA ASN A 577 -11.74 -26.81 22.63
C ASN A 577 -12.23 -27.04 21.20
N ASP A 578 -12.26 -25.97 20.42
CA ASP A 578 -13.06 -25.88 19.23
C ASP A 578 -12.23 -26.00 17.95
N SER A 579 -12.89 -26.44 16.88
CA SER A 579 -12.28 -26.47 15.55
C SER A 579 -13.07 -25.67 14.53
N TYR A 580 -12.41 -24.67 13.97
CA TYR A 580 -12.93 -23.80 12.92
C TYR A 580 -12.27 -24.12 11.59
N VAL A 581 -13.02 -24.60 10.60
CA VAL A 581 -12.50 -24.94 9.27
C VAL A 581 -13.27 -24.19 8.18
N GLY A 582 -12.58 -23.30 7.46
CA GLY A 582 -13.08 -22.52 6.36
C GLY A 582 -12.19 -22.59 5.11
N VAL A 583 -12.77 -22.39 3.93
CA VAL A 583 -12.00 -22.35 2.68
C VAL A 583 -11.55 -20.93 2.35
N ARG A 584 -12.50 -20.03 2.10
CA ARG A 584 -12.23 -18.65 1.69
C ARG A 584 -13.19 -17.69 2.37
N CYS A 585 -12.74 -16.51 2.78
CA CYS A 585 -13.61 -15.51 3.42
C CYS A 585 -14.36 -16.11 4.62
N ALA A 586 -13.62 -16.52 5.64
CA ALA A 586 -14.18 -17.10 6.86
C ALA A 586 -13.47 -16.59 8.11
N GLN A 587 -14.05 -16.81 9.29
CA GLN A 587 -13.43 -16.46 10.57
C GLN A 587 -13.24 -14.93 10.67
N GLY A 588 -14.37 -14.23 10.50
CA GLY A 588 -14.50 -12.77 10.51
C GLY A 588 -13.83 -12.02 9.34
N THR A 589 -14.35 -12.09 8.11
CA THR A 589 -13.86 -11.29 6.96
C THR A 589 -14.98 -10.40 6.37
N GLY A 590 -14.83 -9.07 6.40
CA GLY A 590 -15.87 -8.08 6.06
C GLY A 590 -15.69 -7.39 4.71
N PHE A 591 -16.21 -7.98 3.63
CA PHE A 591 -16.33 -7.37 2.31
C PHE A 591 -17.72 -6.74 2.15
N MET A 592 -17.74 -5.41 2.30
CA MET A 592 -18.89 -4.51 2.40
C MET A 592 -19.82 -4.74 3.60
N GLY A 593 -19.33 -5.28 4.71
CA GLY A 593 -20.06 -5.38 5.97
C GLY A 593 -19.14 -5.61 7.18
N VAL A 594 -19.70 -6.02 8.32
CA VAL A 594 -18.93 -6.29 9.56
C VAL A 594 -19.07 -7.76 9.93
N GLY A 595 -17.94 -8.46 10.03
CA GLY A 595 -17.88 -9.83 10.51
C GLY A 595 -17.07 -9.95 11.81
N VAL A 596 -17.60 -10.69 12.78
CA VAL A 596 -16.93 -11.01 14.03
C VAL A 596 -17.02 -12.51 14.29
N LEU A 597 -15.87 -13.14 14.52
CA LEU A 597 -15.76 -14.40 15.25
C LEU A 597 -15.10 -14.07 16.59
N ALA A 598 -15.76 -14.42 17.69
CA ALA A 598 -15.21 -14.31 19.03
C ALA A 598 -15.26 -15.69 19.70
N ASP A 599 -14.08 -16.22 20.01
CA ASP A 599 -13.94 -17.30 20.97
C ASP A 599 -13.55 -16.69 22.31
N LEU A 600 -14.15 -17.18 23.39
CA LEU A 600 -13.95 -16.66 24.74
C LEU A 600 -13.10 -17.59 25.62
N GLY A 601 -12.63 -18.72 25.08
CA GLY A 601 -11.52 -19.46 25.67
C GLY A 601 -11.56 -20.96 25.38
N GLY A 602 -10.38 -21.56 25.32
CA GLY A 602 -10.20 -22.92 24.88
C GLY A 602 -8.84 -23.07 24.23
N ASP A 603 -8.39 -24.29 23.99
CA ASP A 603 -7.23 -24.53 23.10
C ASP A 603 -7.76 -24.77 21.68
N ASP A 604 -7.84 -23.70 20.88
CA ASP A 604 -8.62 -23.71 19.64
C ASP A 604 -7.78 -23.84 18.37
N ILE A 605 -8.42 -24.41 17.33
CA ILE A 605 -7.79 -24.58 16.02
C ILE A 605 -8.57 -23.87 14.93
N TYR A 606 -7.95 -22.84 14.35
CA TYR A 606 -8.47 -22.07 13.23
C TYR A 606 -7.77 -22.43 11.93
N ARG A 607 -8.50 -23.01 10.98
CA ARG A 607 -8.00 -23.34 9.63
C ARG A 607 -8.74 -22.59 8.55
N GLY A 608 -8.02 -21.75 7.83
CA GLY A 608 -8.45 -21.06 6.61
C GLY A 608 -7.51 -21.34 5.44
N ILE A 609 -7.99 -21.17 4.20
CA ILE A 609 -7.09 -21.17 3.03
C ILE A 609 -6.76 -19.72 2.66
N ASP A 610 -7.75 -18.92 2.24
CA ASP A 610 -7.49 -17.55 1.79
C ASP A 610 -8.51 -16.53 2.33
N HIS A 611 -8.09 -15.29 2.60
CA HIS A 611 -8.98 -14.22 3.07
C HIS A 611 -9.71 -14.57 4.38
N CYS A 612 -9.02 -15.22 5.32
CA CYS A 612 -9.60 -15.69 6.59
C CYS A 612 -8.94 -15.04 7.81
N GLN A 613 -9.51 -15.23 9.00
CA GLN A 613 -8.88 -14.86 10.29
C GLN A 613 -8.67 -13.34 10.39
N GLY A 614 -9.76 -12.59 10.29
CA GLY A 614 -9.76 -11.13 10.37
C GLY A 614 -9.29 -10.41 9.09
N VAL A 615 -10.15 -10.26 8.08
CA VAL A 615 -9.80 -9.49 6.86
C VAL A 615 -10.89 -8.51 6.42
N GLY A 616 -10.59 -7.21 6.26
CA GLY A 616 -11.58 -6.20 5.87
C GLY A 616 -11.31 -5.57 4.51
N GLN A 617 -12.33 -5.40 3.66
CA GLN A 617 -12.23 -4.67 2.39
C GLN A 617 -13.52 -3.86 2.16
N PHE A 618 -13.49 -2.56 2.43
CA PHE A 618 -14.66 -1.66 2.54
C PHE A 618 -15.61 -1.97 3.72
N GLY A 619 -15.12 -2.74 4.70
CA GLY A 619 -15.84 -3.20 5.88
C GLY A 619 -14.83 -3.78 6.87
N ALA A 620 -15.30 -4.44 7.92
CA ALA A 620 -14.45 -4.92 8.99
C ALA A 620 -14.56 -6.43 9.18
N GLY A 621 -13.42 -7.09 9.37
CA GLY A 621 -13.32 -8.49 9.74
C GLY A 621 -12.52 -8.66 11.02
N LEU A 622 -13.10 -9.31 12.03
CA LEU A 622 -12.52 -9.46 13.36
C LEU A 622 -12.52 -10.93 13.75
N LEU A 623 -11.35 -11.44 14.13
CA LEU A 623 -11.17 -12.67 14.89
C LEU A 623 -10.67 -12.28 16.27
N LEU A 624 -11.38 -12.69 17.31
CA LEU A 624 -11.11 -12.36 18.70
C LEU A 624 -11.02 -13.66 19.49
N ASP A 625 -9.95 -13.82 20.26
CA ASP A 625 -9.72 -15.01 21.09
C ASP A 625 -9.42 -14.60 22.53
N ASP A 626 -10.13 -15.23 23.48
CA ASP A 626 -9.96 -15.23 24.94
C ASP A 626 -8.56 -15.46 25.50
N ALA A 627 -8.04 -16.64 25.20
CA ALA A 627 -7.15 -17.42 26.06
C ALA A 627 -6.79 -18.77 25.40
N GLY A 628 -5.84 -19.48 25.99
CA GLY A 628 -5.47 -20.85 25.61
C GLY A 628 -4.34 -20.91 24.60
N ASP A 629 -3.86 -22.13 24.33
CA ASP A 629 -2.77 -22.40 23.38
C ASP A 629 -3.37 -22.60 21.97
N ASN A 630 -3.44 -21.52 21.19
CA ASN A 630 -4.22 -21.46 19.98
C ASN A 630 -3.40 -21.71 18.71
N ARG A 631 -4.09 -22.20 17.68
CA ARG A 631 -3.47 -22.47 16.38
C ARG A 631 -4.18 -21.80 15.22
N TYR A 632 -3.54 -20.78 14.66
CA TYR A 632 -4.00 -20.04 13.49
C TYR A 632 -3.30 -20.48 12.21
N GLU A 633 -3.99 -21.29 11.40
CA GLU A 633 -3.49 -21.75 10.09
C GLU A 633 -4.22 -21.06 8.92
N GLY A 634 -3.51 -20.18 8.23
CA GLY A 634 -3.89 -19.62 6.92
C GLY A 634 -2.90 -20.02 5.82
N ARG A 635 -3.26 -19.83 4.55
CA ARG A 635 -2.34 -20.08 3.42
C ARG A 635 -1.95 -18.82 2.67
N GLN A 636 -2.89 -17.90 2.45
CA GLN A 636 -2.61 -16.65 1.76
C GLN A 636 -3.65 -15.57 2.13
N SER A 637 -3.21 -14.37 2.47
CA SER A 637 -4.12 -13.28 2.87
C SER A 637 -5.00 -13.62 4.05
N CYS A 638 -4.41 -14.14 5.12
CA CYS A 638 -5.11 -14.37 6.38
C CYS A 638 -4.41 -13.64 7.54
N GLN A 639 -5.07 -13.62 8.70
CA GLN A 639 -4.51 -13.14 9.97
C GLN A 639 -4.34 -11.62 9.96
N GLY A 640 -5.42 -10.90 10.24
CA GLY A 640 -5.37 -9.44 10.42
C GLY A 640 -5.01 -8.67 9.15
N VAL A 641 -5.72 -8.88 8.03
CA VAL A 641 -5.43 -8.20 6.76
C VAL A 641 -6.41 -7.06 6.48
N GLY A 642 -5.88 -5.85 6.30
CA GLY A 642 -6.63 -4.67 5.87
C GLY A 642 -6.51 -4.45 4.36
N PHE A 643 -7.42 -5.02 3.58
CA PHE A 643 -7.55 -4.67 2.17
C PHE A 643 -8.24 -3.31 1.98
N THR A 644 -8.42 -2.89 0.72
CA THR A 644 -8.93 -1.54 0.39
C THR A 644 -10.06 -1.08 1.29
N TRP A 645 -9.82 0.03 1.99
CA TRP A 645 -10.75 0.70 2.90
C TRP A 645 -11.35 -0.18 3.99
N GLY A 646 -10.73 -1.30 4.32
CA GLY A 646 -11.23 -2.18 5.37
C GLY A 646 -10.28 -2.29 6.55
N VAL A 647 -10.79 -2.92 7.60
CA VAL A 647 -10.04 -3.20 8.83
C VAL A 647 -10.08 -4.70 9.06
N GLY A 648 -8.91 -5.32 9.11
CA GLY A 648 -8.74 -6.71 9.52
C GLY A 648 -8.06 -6.75 10.88
N LEU A 649 -8.68 -7.41 11.85
CA LEU A 649 -8.13 -7.62 13.19
C LEU A 649 -8.09 -9.12 13.50
N LEU A 650 -6.92 -9.61 13.89
CA LEU A 650 -6.76 -10.80 14.71
C LEU A 650 -6.25 -10.34 16.07
N HIS A 651 -6.98 -10.69 17.13
CA HIS A 651 -6.60 -10.40 18.52
C HIS A 651 -6.65 -11.69 19.33
N SER A 652 -5.49 -12.29 19.58
CA SER A 652 -5.32 -13.26 20.65
C SER A 652 -5.06 -12.47 21.93
N ALA A 653 -5.89 -12.66 22.96
CA ALA A 653 -5.83 -11.87 24.19
C ALA A 653 -5.26 -12.65 25.37
N GLY A 654 -4.94 -13.94 25.18
CA GLY A 654 -4.22 -14.73 26.17
C GLY A 654 -2.89 -14.06 26.51
N THR A 655 -2.54 -14.00 27.79
CA THR A 655 -1.27 -13.39 28.23
C THR A 655 -0.19 -14.42 28.56
N ASP A 656 -0.54 -15.70 28.43
CA ASP A 656 0.25 -16.87 28.79
C ASP A 656 0.00 -18.07 27.87
N GLY A 657 -0.65 -17.85 26.72
CA GLY A 657 -0.97 -18.90 25.74
C GLY A 657 0.16 -19.03 24.72
N ASP A 658 0.72 -20.21 24.52
CA ASP A 658 1.78 -20.43 23.55
C ASP A 658 1.17 -20.68 22.15
N ASP A 659 1.01 -19.60 21.35
CA ASP A 659 0.25 -19.60 20.11
C ASP A 659 1.09 -19.97 18.86
N GLU A 660 0.44 -20.62 17.89
CA GLU A 660 1.02 -20.94 16.58
C GLU A 660 0.34 -20.17 15.43
N TYR A 661 1.12 -19.31 14.75
CA TYR A 661 0.69 -18.54 13.59
C TYR A 661 1.34 -19.02 12.29
N PHE A 662 0.56 -19.60 11.38
CA PHE A 662 1.06 -20.09 10.09
C PHE A 662 0.34 -19.43 8.89
N ASN A 663 1.06 -18.72 8.02
CA ASN A 663 0.49 -18.09 6.82
C ASN A 663 1.35 -18.27 5.55
N LYS A 664 1.34 -19.49 4.98
CA LYS A 664 2.04 -19.82 3.72
C LYS A 664 1.65 -21.19 3.15
N GLY A 665 2.35 -21.62 2.09
CA GLY A 665 2.40 -23.03 1.68
C GLY A 665 1.47 -23.44 0.54
N LYS A 666 0.67 -22.53 -0.01
CA LYS A 666 -0.24 -22.82 -1.15
C LYS A 666 0.34 -22.45 -2.51
N VAL A 667 0.91 -21.25 -2.64
CA VAL A 667 1.43 -20.71 -3.91
C VAL A 667 2.89 -20.35 -3.71
N GLY A 668 3.76 -20.74 -4.65
CA GLY A 668 5.18 -20.35 -4.63
C GLY A 668 5.34 -18.85 -4.89
N SER A 669 6.33 -18.22 -4.25
CA SER A 669 6.58 -16.78 -4.38
C SER A 669 6.80 -16.35 -5.83
N GLY A 670 6.20 -15.24 -6.24
CA GLY A 670 6.36 -14.62 -7.56
C GLY A 670 7.79 -14.16 -7.86
N TYR A 671 8.67 -14.11 -6.84
CA TYR A 671 10.09 -13.84 -7.02
C TYR A 671 10.91 -15.06 -7.48
N GLY A 672 10.31 -16.26 -7.51
CA GLY A 672 10.97 -17.48 -8.00
C GLY A 672 12.03 -18.04 -7.05
N ASP A 673 12.04 -17.57 -5.80
CA ASP A 673 12.92 -18.05 -4.74
C ASP A 673 12.55 -19.49 -4.35
N LEU A 674 13.53 -20.40 -4.37
CA LEU A 674 13.31 -21.81 -4.02
C LEU A 674 12.88 -21.95 -2.55
N GLY A 675 11.77 -22.64 -2.32
CA GLY A 675 11.24 -22.86 -0.97
C GLY A 675 10.52 -21.65 -0.36
N SER A 676 10.33 -20.56 -1.11
CA SER A 676 9.53 -19.41 -0.70
C SER A 676 8.10 -19.53 -1.23
N PHE A 677 7.13 -19.17 -0.39
CA PHE A 677 5.70 -19.15 -0.71
C PHE A 677 5.14 -17.73 -0.63
N GLU A 678 4.02 -17.47 -1.26
CA GLU A 678 3.19 -16.30 -1.00
C GLU A 678 2.55 -16.42 0.39
N GLY A 679 2.50 -15.31 1.12
CA GLY A 679 1.80 -15.16 2.40
C GLY A 679 0.73 -14.08 2.31
N TRP A 680 1.12 -12.82 2.10
CA TRP A 680 0.19 -11.67 2.02
C TRP A 680 -0.71 -11.50 3.26
N GLY A 681 -0.24 -11.84 4.45
CA GLY A 681 -1.04 -11.89 5.69
C GLY A 681 -0.31 -11.41 6.92
N GLN A 682 -0.84 -11.74 8.10
CA GLN A 682 -0.23 -11.48 9.42
C GLN A 682 0.01 -9.99 9.69
N GLY A 683 -1.08 -9.25 9.94
CA GLY A 683 -1.00 -7.82 10.23
C GLY A 683 -0.63 -6.99 9.00
N LEU A 684 -1.22 -7.31 7.83
CA LEU A 684 -0.90 -6.66 6.55
C LEU A 684 -1.94 -5.62 6.15
N GLY A 685 -1.51 -4.40 5.82
CA GLY A 685 -2.33 -3.45 5.06
C GLY A 685 -2.04 -3.53 3.56
N CYS A 686 -3.05 -3.75 2.71
CA CYS A 686 -2.85 -3.92 1.27
C CYS A 686 -3.89 -3.22 0.38
N GLY A 687 -3.45 -2.39 -0.57
CA GLY A 687 -4.32 -1.76 -1.57
C GLY A 687 -4.37 -2.50 -2.92
N HIS A 688 -5.46 -2.27 -3.66
CA HIS A 688 -5.62 -2.78 -5.04
C HIS A 688 -4.86 -1.89 -6.02
N ARG A 689 -3.56 -2.14 -6.18
CA ARG A 689 -2.68 -1.34 -7.03
C ARG A 689 -3.08 -1.39 -8.51
N PRO A 690 -3.15 -0.24 -9.22
CA PRO A 690 -2.94 1.15 -8.79
C PRO A 690 -4.25 1.92 -8.54
N TYR A 691 -5.34 1.21 -8.25
CA TYR A 691 -6.68 1.77 -8.31
C TYR A 691 -7.18 2.30 -6.97
N ALA A 692 -6.84 1.62 -5.87
CA ALA A 692 -7.40 1.96 -4.57
C ALA A 692 -6.41 1.70 -3.43
N SER A 693 -6.31 2.66 -2.50
CA SER A 693 -5.52 2.54 -1.27
C SER A 693 -5.90 1.32 -0.45
N GLY A 694 -4.97 0.88 0.40
CA GLY A 694 -5.18 -0.24 1.32
C GLY A 694 -6.01 0.12 2.54
N GLY A 695 -6.10 -0.85 3.45
CA GLY A 695 -6.76 -0.72 4.74
C GLY A 695 -5.79 -0.78 5.91
N LEU A 696 -6.35 -1.05 7.09
CA LEU A 696 -5.63 -1.31 8.33
C LEU A 696 -5.65 -2.81 8.62
N GLY A 697 -4.48 -3.46 8.63
CA GLY A 697 -4.32 -4.83 9.11
C GLY A 697 -3.64 -4.85 10.47
N VAL A 698 -4.20 -5.57 11.44
CA VAL A 698 -3.67 -5.72 12.79
C VAL A 698 -3.66 -7.18 13.19
N LEU A 699 -2.48 -7.68 13.59
CA LEU A 699 -2.33 -8.89 14.40
C LEU A 699 -1.81 -8.41 15.76
N LEU A 700 -2.56 -8.68 16.82
CA LEU A 700 -2.18 -8.40 18.19
C LEU A 700 -2.23 -9.71 18.98
N ASP A 701 -1.09 -10.10 19.53
CA ASP A 701 -0.99 -11.14 20.54
C ASP A 701 -0.96 -10.50 21.94
N GLY A 702 -1.40 -11.23 22.96
CA GLY A 702 -1.45 -10.80 24.35
C GLY A 702 -0.24 -11.25 25.18
N GLY A 703 0.55 -12.20 24.68
CA GLY A 703 1.78 -12.75 25.24
C GLY A 703 1.75 -14.27 25.37
N GLY A 704 2.92 -14.88 25.53
CA GLY A 704 3.11 -16.32 25.39
C GLY A 704 4.44 -16.60 24.70
N SER A 705 4.91 -17.84 24.64
CA SER A 705 6.09 -18.18 23.82
C SER A 705 5.67 -18.69 22.45
N ASP A 706 5.50 -17.76 21.52
CA ASP A 706 4.79 -17.93 20.28
C ASP A 706 5.67 -18.35 19.10
N ARG A 707 5.00 -18.86 18.07
CA ARG A 707 5.64 -19.23 16.81
C ARG A 707 4.93 -18.64 15.60
N TYR A 708 5.67 -17.77 14.91
CA TYR A 708 5.23 -17.11 13.70
C TYR A 708 5.91 -17.65 12.45
N GLU A 709 5.12 -18.12 11.49
CA GLU A 709 5.59 -18.66 10.21
C GLU A 709 4.91 -18.00 9.01
N GLY A 710 5.55 -16.95 8.48
CA GLY A 710 5.05 -16.15 7.35
C GLY A 710 5.68 -16.48 6.00
N GLY A 711 4.90 -16.31 4.94
CA GLY A 711 5.35 -16.35 3.55
C GLY A 711 5.93 -15.01 3.08
N THR A 712 5.83 -14.78 1.77
CA THR A 712 6.21 -13.50 1.17
C THR A 712 5.14 -12.46 1.50
N PHE A 713 5.53 -11.25 1.90
CA PHE A 713 4.62 -10.17 2.32
C PHE A 713 3.84 -10.53 3.58
N SER A 714 4.51 -10.73 4.72
CA SER A 714 3.86 -11.13 5.98
C SER A 714 4.50 -10.48 7.23
N LEU A 715 3.87 -10.61 8.40
CA LEU A 715 4.40 -10.16 9.70
C LEU A 715 4.59 -8.63 9.78
N GLY A 716 3.48 -7.90 9.94
CA GLY A 716 3.48 -6.46 10.24
C GLY A 716 3.99 -5.58 9.10
N GLY A 717 3.27 -5.56 7.97
CA GLY A 717 3.77 -4.88 6.77
C GLY A 717 2.72 -4.14 5.95
N GLY A 718 3.19 -3.30 5.03
CA GLY A 718 2.34 -2.48 4.19
C GLY A 718 2.62 -2.65 2.69
N TYR A 719 1.56 -2.71 1.89
CA TYR A 719 1.64 -2.70 0.43
C TYR A 719 0.60 -1.76 -0.18
N TYR A 720 1.05 -0.82 -1.02
CA TYR A 720 0.18 0.10 -1.75
C TYR A 720 -0.82 0.88 -0.87
N TYR A 721 -0.30 1.87 -0.14
CA TYR A 721 -1.07 2.73 0.77
C TYR A 721 -1.90 1.98 1.83
N GLY A 722 -1.45 0.78 2.21
CA GLY A 722 -1.95 0.06 3.37
C GLY A 722 -1.10 0.32 4.61
N LEU A 723 -1.72 0.22 5.77
CA LEU A 723 -1.08 0.23 7.09
C LEU A 723 -1.20 -1.17 7.69
N GLY A 724 -0.08 -1.85 7.92
CA GLY A 724 -0.04 -3.12 8.65
C GLY A 724 0.68 -2.98 9.98
N ILE A 725 0.16 -3.67 11.00
CA ILE A 725 0.69 -3.72 12.35
C ILE A 725 0.70 -5.18 12.79
N LEU A 726 1.86 -5.66 13.24
CA LEU A 726 1.96 -6.82 14.11
C LEU A 726 2.50 -6.33 15.45
N ARG A 727 1.87 -6.73 16.55
CA ARG A 727 2.38 -6.49 17.89
C ARG A 727 2.26 -7.74 18.75
N ASP A 728 3.38 -8.16 19.32
CA ASP A 728 3.46 -9.11 20.43
C ASP A 728 3.75 -8.36 21.74
N ARG A 729 3.37 -8.93 22.89
CA ARG A 729 3.36 -8.26 24.20
C ARG A 729 4.40 -8.77 25.18
N ASP A 730 4.66 -10.06 25.19
CA ASP A 730 5.55 -10.70 26.16
C ASP A 730 5.79 -12.13 25.70
N GLY A 731 7.02 -12.61 25.69
CA GLY A 731 7.24 -13.95 25.15
C GLY A 731 8.67 -14.40 25.02
N HIS A 732 8.86 -15.55 24.39
CA HIS A 732 10.17 -15.99 23.91
C HIS A 732 9.94 -16.54 22.50
N ASP A 733 9.77 -15.61 21.58
CA ASP A 733 9.06 -15.82 20.35
C ASP A 733 9.96 -16.22 19.20
N ARG A 734 9.37 -16.92 18.25
CA ARG A 734 10.08 -17.40 17.07
C ARG A 734 9.43 -16.92 15.81
N TYR A 735 10.05 -15.94 15.19
CA TYR A 735 9.63 -15.37 13.92
C TYR A 735 10.39 -15.98 12.75
N ARG A 736 9.66 -16.59 11.81
CA ARG A 736 10.22 -17.17 10.60
C ARG A 736 9.51 -16.72 9.33
N GLY A 737 10.17 -15.83 8.60
CA GLY A 737 9.70 -15.33 7.31
C GLY A 737 10.45 -15.86 6.08
N SER A 738 9.95 -15.53 4.89
CA SER A 738 10.67 -15.78 3.62
C SER A 738 11.27 -14.53 2.97
N ARG A 739 10.46 -13.62 2.43
CA ARG A 739 10.85 -12.35 1.78
C ARG A 739 9.75 -11.32 2.04
N TYR A 740 10.08 -10.04 2.14
CA TYR A 740 9.15 -8.98 2.57
C TYR A 740 8.42 -9.40 3.84
N ASN A 741 9.14 -9.53 4.95
CA ASN A 741 8.56 -9.93 6.22
C ASN A 741 9.16 -9.19 7.41
N MET A 742 8.45 -9.22 8.55
CA MET A 742 8.85 -8.64 9.83
C MET A 742 9.11 -7.13 9.71
N GLY A 743 8.06 -6.33 9.65
CA GLY A 743 8.23 -4.88 9.44
C GLY A 743 8.76 -4.57 8.05
N PHE A 744 7.91 -4.67 7.02
CA PHE A 744 8.31 -4.37 5.65
C PHE A 744 7.34 -3.39 4.99
N THR A 745 7.81 -2.65 3.98
CA THR A 745 6.90 -1.88 3.12
C THR A 745 7.31 -1.82 1.65
N ALA A 746 6.28 -1.69 0.80
CA ALA A 746 6.44 -1.35 -0.61
C ALA A 746 5.30 -0.47 -1.13
N HIS A 747 5.63 0.44 -2.05
CA HIS A 747 4.69 1.26 -2.82
C HIS A 747 3.85 2.21 -1.94
N GLN A 748 4.50 3.22 -1.36
CA GLN A 748 3.86 4.24 -0.54
C GLN A 748 3.05 3.64 0.61
N ALA A 749 3.59 2.64 1.30
CA ALA A 749 2.90 1.95 2.37
C ALA A 749 3.49 2.25 3.75
N VAL A 750 2.82 1.77 4.80
CA VAL A 750 3.31 1.82 6.18
C VAL A 750 3.25 0.42 6.79
N GLY A 751 4.34 0.03 7.45
CA GLY A 751 4.46 -1.28 8.10
C GLY A 751 5.09 -1.10 9.48
N VAL A 752 4.47 -1.70 10.47
CA VAL A 752 4.89 -1.65 11.87
C VAL A 752 4.97 -3.08 12.40
N PHE A 753 6.11 -3.40 12.96
CA PHE A 753 6.35 -4.62 13.72
C PHE A 753 6.84 -4.20 15.11
N ILE A 754 6.19 -4.69 16.15
CA ILE A 754 6.53 -4.42 17.55
C ILE A 754 6.57 -5.76 18.26
N ASP A 755 7.67 -6.06 18.90
CA ASP A 755 7.74 -7.01 20.00
C ASP A 755 8.01 -6.19 21.28
N ASP A 756 7.17 -6.34 22.29
CA ASP A 756 7.28 -5.52 23.50
C ASP A 756 8.38 -6.06 24.45
N ARG A 757 8.56 -7.39 24.54
CA ARG A 757 9.47 -8.06 25.51
C ARG A 757 9.69 -9.53 25.13
N GLY A 758 10.91 -10.02 25.25
CA GLY A 758 11.16 -11.45 25.17
C GLY A 758 12.62 -11.83 25.10
N ASN A 759 12.93 -13.01 24.58
CA ASN A 759 14.29 -13.40 24.20
C ASN A 759 14.11 -14.14 22.88
N ASP A 760 14.06 -13.36 21.82
CA ASP A 760 13.33 -13.69 20.63
C ASP A 760 14.27 -14.06 19.49
N HIS A 761 13.72 -14.84 18.57
CA HIS A 761 14.46 -15.33 17.42
C HIS A 761 13.81 -14.92 16.11
N TYR A 762 14.45 -13.95 15.45
CA TYR A 762 14.02 -13.43 14.16
C TYR A 762 14.84 -14.03 13.03
N ALA A 763 14.20 -14.79 12.15
CA ALA A 763 14.86 -15.43 11.02
C ALA A 763 14.11 -15.26 9.71
N THR A 764 14.82 -14.82 8.67
CA THR A 764 14.30 -14.84 7.30
C THR A 764 15.15 -15.76 6.42
N SER A 765 14.50 -16.50 5.51
CA SER A 765 15.22 -17.38 4.57
C SER A 765 15.81 -16.64 3.36
N HIS A 766 15.23 -15.50 2.96
CA HIS A 766 15.64 -14.73 1.79
C HIS A 766 15.83 -13.25 2.14
N PHE A 767 16.34 -12.49 1.16
CA PHE A 767 16.59 -11.06 1.26
C PHE A 767 15.28 -10.28 1.41
N VAL A 768 15.39 -9.04 1.89
CA VAL A 768 14.30 -8.07 2.04
C VAL A 768 13.40 -8.45 3.21
N ALA A 769 13.75 -8.05 4.44
CA ALA A 769 13.00 -8.37 5.66
C ALA A 769 13.44 -7.48 6.84
N MET A 770 12.82 -7.61 8.01
CA MET A 770 13.27 -7.06 9.30
C MET A 770 13.56 -5.56 9.24
N GLY A 771 12.49 -4.76 9.26
CA GLY A 771 12.57 -3.31 9.33
C GLY A 771 13.15 -2.67 8.08
N MET A 772 12.44 -2.80 6.95
CA MET A 772 12.89 -2.29 5.65
C MET A 772 11.82 -1.48 4.92
N ALA A 773 12.23 -0.40 4.23
CA ALA A 773 11.33 0.46 3.46
C ALA A 773 11.70 0.62 1.97
N TRP A 774 10.69 0.47 1.09
CA TRP A 774 10.84 0.57 -0.37
C TRP A 774 9.76 1.45 -1.01
N ASP A 775 10.16 2.30 -1.98
CA ASP A 775 9.25 3.06 -2.86
C ASP A 775 8.35 4.03 -2.10
N GLU A 776 8.94 5.12 -1.57
CA GLU A 776 8.23 6.18 -0.82
C GLU A 776 7.43 5.66 0.37
N SER A 777 7.88 4.58 1.01
CA SER A 777 7.20 3.94 2.15
C SER A 777 7.89 4.23 3.48
N SER A 778 7.21 3.98 4.59
CA SER A 778 7.76 4.14 5.94
C SER A 778 7.60 2.88 6.78
N THR A 779 8.64 2.48 7.50
CA THR A 779 8.63 1.24 8.29
C THR A 779 9.22 1.47 9.68
N LEU A 780 8.56 0.87 10.68
CA LEU A 780 9.05 0.69 12.04
C LEU A 780 9.20 -0.81 12.31
N PHE A 781 10.38 -1.21 12.77
CA PHE A 781 10.60 -2.44 13.49
C PHE A 781 11.07 -2.03 14.89
N LEU A 782 10.37 -2.49 15.91
CA LEU A 782 10.69 -2.24 17.30
C LEU A 782 10.75 -3.58 18.03
N ASP A 783 11.87 -3.83 18.69
CA ASP A 783 12.01 -4.82 19.74
C ASP A 783 12.23 -4.07 21.06
N GLY A 784 11.64 -4.59 22.14
CA GLY A 784 11.55 -3.93 23.43
C GLY A 784 12.66 -4.34 24.40
N GLU A 785 12.42 -5.38 25.18
CA GLU A 785 13.39 -5.90 26.16
C GLU A 785 13.76 -7.33 25.83
N GLY A 786 15.04 -7.68 25.82
CA GLY A 786 15.42 -9.08 25.60
C GLY A 786 16.90 -9.32 25.41
N ASP A 787 17.30 -10.57 25.20
CA ASP A 787 18.60 -10.92 24.61
C ASP A 787 18.29 -11.63 23.27
N ASP A 788 18.34 -10.88 22.18
CA ASP A 788 17.69 -11.23 20.93
C ASP A 788 18.65 -11.71 19.83
N THR A 789 18.12 -12.51 18.91
CA THR A 789 18.89 -12.99 17.76
C THR A 789 18.18 -12.71 16.45
N TYR A 790 18.85 -11.93 15.60
CA TYR A 790 18.38 -11.51 14.29
C TYR A 790 19.20 -12.13 13.15
N VAL A 791 18.54 -12.83 12.21
CA VAL A 791 19.22 -13.55 11.12
C VAL A 791 18.67 -13.14 9.75
N ALA A 792 19.41 -12.29 9.04
CA ALA A 792 19.04 -11.75 7.73
C ALA A 792 20.15 -11.85 6.67
N PRO A 793 19.91 -12.47 5.50
CA PRO A 793 20.93 -12.58 4.44
C PRO A 793 21.08 -11.30 3.60
N GLY A 794 20.15 -10.33 3.70
CA GLY A 794 20.34 -8.98 3.14
C GLY A 794 19.09 -8.14 2.94
N PHE A 795 19.29 -6.85 2.71
CA PHE A 795 18.24 -5.81 2.69
C PHE A 795 17.37 -5.91 3.96
N ALA A 796 17.98 -5.66 5.10
CA ALA A 796 17.36 -5.73 6.43
C ALA A 796 18.00 -4.71 7.38
N PHE A 797 17.47 -4.61 8.60
CA PHE A 797 18.03 -3.81 9.70
C PHE A 797 18.08 -2.32 9.33
N ALA A 798 16.91 -1.69 9.21
CA ALA A 798 16.72 -0.32 8.73
C ALA A 798 17.21 -0.10 7.28
N ALA A 799 16.98 -1.06 6.39
CA ALA A 799 17.36 -0.92 4.98
C ALA A 799 16.36 -0.06 4.20
N GLY A 800 16.87 0.89 3.42
CA GLY A 800 16.06 1.84 2.65
C GLY A 800 16.37 1.84 1.15
N ALA A 801 15.33 1.91 0.32
CA ALA A 801 15.45 2.13 -1.12
C ALA A 801 14.29 2.94 -1.68
N MET A 802 14.53 3.56 -2.83
CA MET A 802 13.52 4.21 -3.64
C MET A 802 12.69 5.22 -2.83
N ASN A 803 13.33 6.05 -2.01
CA ASN A 803 12.71 7.03 -1.12
C ASN A 803 12.05 6.44 0.13
N GLY A 804 12.51 5.27 0.59
CA GLY A 804 12.03 4.66 1.83
C GLY A 804 12.56 5.38 3.08
N PHE A 805 11.75 5.35 4.14
CA PHE A 805 12.14 5.68 5.50
C PHE A 805 12.05 4.42 6.37
N ALA A 806 13.15 3.95 6.93
CA ALA A 806 13.16 2.79 7.82
C ALA A 806 13.72 3.16 9.19
N LEU A 807 13.00 2.81 10.25
CA LEU A 807 13.43 2.86 11.64
C LEU A 807 13.46 1.43 12.18
N PHE A 808 14.61 1.01 12.65
CA PHE A 808 14.80 -0.22 13.42
C PHE A 808 15.30 0.19 14.80
N GLU A 809 14.63 -0.26 15.84
CA GLU A 809 14.94 0.01 17.24
C GLU A 809 14.89 -1.32 17.98
N ASP A 810 16.02 -1.73 18.54
CA ASP A 810 16.08 -2.68 19.65
C ASP A 810 16.28 -1.83 20.91
N SER A 811 15.44 -2.00 21.93
CA SER A 811 15.33 -1.02 23.02
C SER A 811 16.13 -1.39 24.28
N ALA A 812 16.49 -2.67 24.46
CA ALA A 812 17.31 -3.15 25.56
C ALA A 812 17.75 -4.60 25.30
N GLY A 813 19.05 -4.87 25.38
CA GLY A 813 19.50 -6.25 25.35
C GLY A 813 21.00 -6.44 25.19
N ALA A 814 21.41 -7.69 25.02
CA ALA A 814 22.72 -8.07 24.50
C ALA A 814 22.56 -8.91 23.23
N ASP A 815 22.60 -8.24 22.08
CA ASP A 815 21.90 -8.75 20.90
C ASP A 815 22.82 -9.23 19.78
N HIS A 816 22.30 -10.17 19.00
CA HIS A 816 23.06 -10.89 17.99
C HIS A 816 22.51 -10.65 16.58
N TYR A 817 23.24 -9.83 15.80
CA TYR A 817 22.86 -9.49 14.42
C TYR A 817 23.70 -10.26 13.39
N VAL A 818 23.05 -11.22 12.75
CA VAL A 818 23.67 -12.18 11.82
C VAL A 818 23.30 -11.89 10.36
N GLY A 819 24.32 -11.73 9.52
CA GLY A 819 24.23 -11.81 8.05
C GLY A 819 24.66 -10.55 7.31
N VAL A 820 23.99 -9.41 7.49
CA VAL A 820 24.29 -8.16 6.76
C VAL A 820 24.54 -6.96 7.65
N ARG A 821 25.16 -5.93 7.07
CA ARG A 821 25.45 -4.66 7.75
C ARG A 821 24.14 -3.91 8.06
N PRO A 822 23.86 -3.58 9.33
CA PRO A 822 22.76 -2.69 9.69
C PRO A 822 22.90 -1.28 9.13
N ALA A 823 21.75 -0.62 8.94
CA ALA A 823 21.59 0.67 8.29
C ALA A 823 22.27 0.71 6.91
N SER A 824 21.67 -0.01 5.95
CA SER A 824 22.18 -0.14 4.58
C SER A 824 21.26 0.50 3.55
N LYS A 825 21.85 1.07 2.49
CA LYS A 825 21.10 1.66 1.37
C LYS A 825 21.10 0.75 0.14
N TYR A 826 20.01 0.84 -0.60
CA TYR A 826 19.92 0.38 -1.98
C TYR A 826 19.38 1.52 -2.86
N GLY A 827 20.01 1.74 -4.02
CA GLY A 827 19.89 2.98 -4.78
C GLY A 827 18.48 3.40 -5.20
N ASN A 828 18.30 4.70 -5.47
CA ASN A 828 17.05 5.32 -5.92
C ASN A 828 17.07 5.45 -7.44
N ARG A 829 16.99 4.32 -8.17
CA ARG A 829 17.25 4.33 -9.63
C ARG A 829 16.08 4.89 -10.44
N TYR A 830 14.86 4.79 -9.93
CA TYR A 830 13.66 5.27 -10.63
C TYR A 830 12.86 6.31 -9.84
N HIS A 831 13.38 6.68 -8.67
CA HIS A 831 12.98 7.85 -7.91
C HIS A 831 14.19 8.75 -7.74
N ASP A 832 14.03 10.06 -7.85
CA ASP A 832 15.12 10.97 -7.50
C ASP A 832 15.16 11.14 -5.96
N GLY A 833 16.30 11.61 -5.43
CA GLY A 833 16.46 11.93 -4.01
C GLY A 833 17.09 10.81 -3.18
N THR A 834 16.78 10.79 -1.89
CA THR A 834 17.44 9.95 -0.86
C THR A 834 16.44 9.04 -0.15
N SER A 835 16.95 7.98 0.48
CA SER A 835 16.24 7.10 1.41
C SER A 835 16.92 7.22 2.77
N VAL A 836 16.18 7.14 3.86
CA VAL A 836 16.72 7.24 5.22
C VAL A 836 16.54 5.91 5.93
N GLY A 837 17.63 5.43 6.54
CA GLY A 837 17.62 4.28 7.44
C GLY A 837 18.25 4.68 8.77
N LEU A 838 17.50 4.56 9.86
CA LEU A 838 17.97 4.73 11.23
C LEU A 838 17.89 3.38 11.94
N PHE A 839 19.04 2.82 12.24
CA PHE A 839 19.18 1.65 13.09
C PHE A 839 19.65 2.09 14.46
N MET A 840 18.93 1.68 15.50
CA MET A 840 19.27 1.91 16.89
C MET A 840 19.24 0.56 17.60
N ASP A 841 20.36 0.21 18.18
CA ASP A 841 20.46 -0.78 19.22
C ASP A 841 20.66 0.00 20.52
N LEU A 842 19.74 -0.19 21.45
CA LEU A 842 19.74 0.48 22.74
C LEU A 842 19.89 -0.58 23.83
N GLY A 843 20.83 -0.36 24.76
CA GLY A 843 21.12 -1.35 25.79
C GLY A 843 22.51 -1.18 26.38
N ASP A 844 22.68 -1.65 27.61
CA ASP A 844 24.00 -1.73 28.25
C ASP A 844 24.69 -3.09 27.98
N GLY A 845 24.09 -3.96 27.16
CA GLY A 845 24.63 -5.27 26.77
C GLY A 845 25.85 -5.17 25.84
N GLU A 846 26.42 -6.33 25.51
CA GLU A 846 27.54 -6.42 24.57
C GLU A 846 27.08 -7.07 23.27
N ASP A 847 26.82 -6.23 22.26
CA ASP A 847 26.19 -6.68 21.01
C ASP A 847 27.18 -7.23 19.99
N VAL A 848 26.69 -8.14 19.16
CA VAL A 848 27.47 -8.84 18.14
C VAL A 848 26.95 -8.54 16.75
N PHE A 849 27.69 -7.73 15.99
CA PHE A 849 27.39 -7.43 14.60
C PHE A 849 28.28 -8.18 13.61
N SER A 850 27.77 -9.26 13.01
CA SER A 850 28.50 -9.99 11.96
C SER A 850 28.68 -9.20 10.65
N GLY A 851 27.86 -8.16 10.43
CA GLY A 851 27.86 -7.28 9.25
C GLY A 851 28.95 -6.20 9.21
N GLY A 852 29.92 -6.25 10.13
CA GLY A 852 31.07 -5.33 10.18
C GLY A 852 30.78 -3.98 10.83
N ARG A 853 29.78 -3.90 11.71
CA ARG A 853 29.65 -2.83 12.74
C ARG A 853 30.41 -3.26 14.00
N GLN A 854 30.65 -2.33 14.91
CA GLN A 854 31.30 -2.59 16.20
C GLN A 854 30.39 -2.21 17.35
N ALA A 855 30.49 -2.95 18.45
CA ALA A 855 29.80 -2.61 19.69
C ALA A 855 30.15 -1.18 20.15
N GLY A 856 29.14 -0.42 20.59
CA GLY A 856 29.20 1.00 20.93
C GLY A 856 29.49 1.92 19.75
N GLU A 857 29.29 1.52 18.49
CA GLU A 857 29.51 2.39 17.33
C GLU A 857 28.36 3.41 17.15
N ILE A 858 28.70 4.67 16.90
CA ILE A 858 27.74 5.67 16.42
C ILE A 858 28.29 6.25 15.12
N ASP A 859 27.56 6.09 14.03
CA ASP A 859 28.02 6.41 12.69
C ASP A 859 26.89 6.98 11.82
N ALA A 860 27.28 7.88 10.92
CA ALA A 860 26.42 8.31 9.82
C ALA A 860 27.09 7.90 8.51
N GLY A 861 26.77 6.68 8.07
CA GLY A 861 27.31 6.07 6.86
C GLY A 861 26.99 6.89 5.61
N PRO A 862 27.63 6.63 4.46
CA PRO A 862 27.34 7.34 3.22
C PRO A 862 25.84 7.24 2.87
N GLU A 863 25.33 8.26 2.18
CA GLU A 863 23.98 8.23 1.59
C GLU A 863 22.81 8.01 2.60
N HIS A 864 22.81 8.77 3.71
CA HIS A 864 21.64 8.94 4.61
C HIS A 864 21.25 7.72 5.44
N THR A 865 22.22 6.85 5.71
CA THR A 865 22.15 5.78 6.70
C THR A 865 22.73 6.25 8.04
N PHE A 866 22.11 5.85 9.15
CA PHE A 866 22.46 6.23 10.51
C PHE A 866 22.43 4.98 11.39
N PHE A 867 23.51 4.75 12.11
CA PHE A 867 23.70 3.60 13.00
C PHE A 867 24.03 4.12 14.39
N VAL A 868 23.33 3.60 15.39
CA VAL A 868 23.51 3.92 16.79
C VAL A 868 23.51 2.61 17.56
N ASP A 869 24.55 2.43 18.36
CA ASP A 869 24.63 1.45 19.42
C ASP A 869 25.08 2.23 20.68
N ALA A 870 24.17 2.29 21.65
CA ALA A 870 24.35 3.05 22.89
C ALA A 870 23.28 2.68 23.93
N PRO A 871 23.52 2.87 25.24
CA PRO A 871 22.55 2.52 26.29
C PRO A 871 21.16 3.13 26.16
N THR A 872 21.09 4.40 25.72
CA THR A 872 19.83 5.09 25.46
C THR A 872 20.02 6.14 24.38
N VAL A 873 18.91 6.66 23.84
CA VAL A 873 18.90 7.82 22.94
C VAL A 873 19.56 9.05 23.57
N GLU A 874 19.36 9.29 24.86
CA GLU A 874 19.99 10.39 25.61
C GLU A 874 21.51 10.19 25.72
N ALA A 875 21.96 8.96 26.03
CA ALA A 875 23.38 8.64 26.12
C ALA A 875 24.08 8.85 24.76
N ALA A 876 23.47 8.39 23.67
CA ALA A 876 23.95 8.63 22.31
C ALA A 876 24.02 10.14 22.00
N THR A 877 22.98 10.88 22.37
CA THR A 877 22.87 12.33 22.16
C THR A 877 23.96 13.10 22.89
N GLU A 878 24.20 12.80 24.18
CA GLU A 878 25.26 13.44 24.97
C GLU A 878 26.65 13.09 24.44
N ARG A 879 26.88 11.84 24.05
CA ARG A 879 28.13 11.41 23.44
C ARG A 879 28.42 12.17 22.14
N LEU A 880 27.43 12.37 21.28
CA LEU A 880 27.56 13.14 20.04
C LEU A 880 27.79 14.64 20.25
N LYS A 881 27.34 15.21 21.37
CA LYS A 881 27.65 16.61 21.75
C LYS A 881 29.12 16.77 22.16
N VAL A 882 29.69 15.77 22.83
CA VAL A 882 31.09 15.78 23.28
C VAL A 882 32.05 15.37 22.17
N THR A 883 31.71 14.30 21.43
CA THR A 883 32.51 13.72 20.35
C THR A 883 31.64 13.65 19.09
N PRO A 884 31.65 14.70 18.25
CA PRO A 884 30.90 14.72 17.02
C PRO A 884 31.33 13.60 16.06
N LEU A 885 30.40 13.20 15.17
CA LEU A 885 30.68 12.26 14.09
C LEU A 885 31.95 12.66 13.33
N LYS A 886 32.81 11.68 13.05
CA LYS A 886 33.97 11.90 12.18
C LYS A 886 33.43 12.32 10.81
N LYS A 887 33.83 13.51 10.33
CA LYS A 887 33.51 13.93 8.96
C LYS A 887 33.98 12.85 8.00
N ALA A 888 33.04 12.22 7.28
CA ALA A 888 33.41 11.33 6.19
C ALA A 888 34.34 12.11 5.25
N ALA A 889 35.51 11.52 4.94
CA ALA A 889 36.34 12.05 3.88
C ALA A 889 35.49 12.03 2.60
N GLN A 890 35.23 13.21 2.04
CA GLN A 890 34.35 13.41 0.89
C GLN A 890 34.79 12.60 -0.33
#